data_AF-A9WFL3-F1
#
_entry.id   AF-A9WFL3-F1
#
_cell.length_a   1.000
_cell.length_b   1.000
_cell.length_c   1.000
_cell.angle_alpha   90.00
_cell.angle_beta   90.00
_cell.angle_gamma   90.00
#
_symmetry.space_group_name_H-M   'P 1'
#
loop_
_entity.id
_entity.type
_entity.pdbx_description
1 polymer ?
#
loop_
_entity_poly.entity_id
_entity_poly.type
_entity_poly.pdbx_seq_one_letter_code
_entity_poly.pdbx_strand_id
1 'polypeptide(L)'
;MTMNTDQRTAQRNWWIAVAALTILALILRLQVWRWREFYPLGGDETEYLAQAITLLQERRYVELRLMRPPLYPIFLATAIVLVDSLVQNLRLVQAIISTLTVPLIALLTRTLASRSAPQAAPAFASRAGLLAGLLTACNYTLAANATELLTETLFLAGLSLLFWLILIPQLSRRLALVAGMICGALCLIRSVALPLLPLTIGWWLIDGWVRGQHRQRLQQAVIFGLGCALVVGPWTIRNTLTYGGVILIDTTGAENLWLDNDPAGREAVKAQLYALGEDRLLRQRLATERGIAVILADPARFLAKMARELRLFFALEHADDMRARPAIWVSPGEVAARLILGDGVWLIILIGGSFGLFQRWHTAAQTTPQRPATFLRALTSPAWLLGAWAAYVLFTTLIFHVELRYRLPLYPVLLAYTGMAGAAWLTGLYKTIPRQPQTLLIPLLAMLITLWHAPYPLLAWQLAGKHLALWRAEQALAAGDPATATTAAYQALAGDDQSVLARVALARAALLSDDEEAALRWLEEAITILPAHPYPHLLRGDVLRRRGELEAARRELSDFASGSREDLATWLWERSVTPPPTTLVVGDSLALGFIRGMHQTDPGEQEWRWTTGWAQLRLSTPANAQQIRLTVRSGRPDRSAVTIWVTIADGQPQPFTIGADRQTIAIPLPATLRAEELVISITTPTFWPRQYDPASADGRRLGVQLGFVEVR
;
A
#
# COMPACT_ATOMS: atom_id res chain seq x y z
N MET A 1 -38.39 -21.39 -14.65
CA MET A 1 -38.38 -21.91 -13.27
C MET A 1 -38.40 -20.74 -12.31
N THR A 2 -39.55 -20.48 -11.68
CA THR A 2 -39.71 -19.46 -10.64
C THR A 2 -38.99 -19.92 -9.37
N MET A 3 -37.98 -19.17 -8.90
CA MET A 3 -37.33 -19.45 -7.62
C MET A 3 -38.37 -19.44 -6.49
N ASN A 4 -38.35 -20.47 -5.64
CA ASN A 4 -39.18 -20.57 -4.42
C ASN A 4 -38.82 -19.44 -3.44
N THR A 5 -39.75 -19.05 -2.56
CA THR A 5 -39.64 -17.93 -1.62
C THR A 5 -38.40 -18.04 -0.73
N ASP A 6 -38.04 -19.24 -0.29
CA ASP A 6 -36.84 -19.50 0.51
C ASP A 6 -35.54 -19.28 -0.27
N GLN A 7 -35.51 -19.66 -1.55
CA GLN A 7 -34.35 -19.44 -2.41
C GLN A 7 -34.15 -17.96 -2.72
N ARG A 8 -35.25 -17.20 -2.90
CA ARG A 8 -35.19 -15.74 -3.07
C ARG A 8 -34.66 -15.06 -1.81
N THR A 9 -35.12 -15.49 -0.63
CA THR A 9 -34.66 -14.96 0.66
C THR A 9 -33.17 -15.26 0.88
N ALA A 10 -32.72 -16.50 0.63
CA ALA A 10 -31.32 -16.87 0.74
C ALA A 10 -30.41 -16.09 -0.24
N GLN A 11 -30.88 -15.88 -1.49
CA GLN A 11 -30.16 -15.09 -2.49
C GLN A 11 -30.08 -13.62 -2.07
N ARG A 12 -31.17 -13.04 -1.55
CA ARG A 12 -31.21 -11.68 -1.02
C ARG A 12 -30.22 -11.52 0.14
N ASN A 13 -30.25 -12.43 1.10
CA ASN A 13 -29.36 -12.38 2.27
C ASN A 13 -27.88 -12.49 1.86
N TRP A 14 -27.59 -13.31 0.84
CA TRP A 14 -26.23 -13.40 0.30
C TRP A 14 -25.76 -12.07 -0.30
N TRP A 15 -26.60 -11.38 -1.08
CA TRP A 15 -26.26 -10.06 -1.62
C TRP A 15 -26.13 -8.99 -0.55
N ILE A 16 -26.96 -9.02 0.51
CA ILE A 16 -26.82 -8.13 1.67
C ILE A 16 -25.45 -8.35 2.33
N ALA A 17 -25.05 -9.61 2.53
CA ALA A 17 -23.74 -9.93 3.09
C ALA A 17 -22.59 -9.46 2.17
N VAL A 18 -22.68 -9.66 0.86
CA VAL A 18 -21.68 -9.14 -0.10
C VAL A 18 -21.61 -7.60 -0.07
N ALA A 19 -22.75 -6.91 0.03
CA ALA A 19 -22.79 -5.46 0.16
C ALA A 19 -22.12 -4.99 1.47
N ALA A 20 -22.40 -5.65 2.58
CA ALA A 20 -21.76 -5.35 3.87
C ALA A 20 -20.23 -5.56 3.81
N LEU A 21 -19.76 -6.64 3.18
CA LEU A 21 -18.33 -6.89 2.96
C LEU A 21 -17.70 -5.83 2.04
N THR A 22 -18.45 -5.35 1.04
CA THR A 22 -17.99 -4.29 0.13
C THR A 22 -17.87 -2.95 0.87
N ILE A 23 -18.79 -2.64 1.79
CA ILE A 23 -18.71 -1.46 2.65
C ILE A 23 -17.51 -1.58 3.61
N LEU A 24 -17.32 -2.73 4.24
CA LEU A 24 -16.15 -2.98 5.09
C LEU A 24 -14.84 -2.78 4.32
N ALA A 25 -14.78 -3.29 3.09
CA ALA A 25 -13.64 -3.12 2.20
C ALA A 25 -13.37 -1.66 1.86
N LEU A 26 -14.44 -0.88 1.58
CA LEU A 26 -14.35 0.54 1.32
C LEU A 26 -13.82 1.30 2.53
N ILE A 27 -14.32 1.01 3.75
CA ILE A 27 -13.84 1.64 4.98
C ILE A 27 -12.33 1.42 5.13
N LEU A 28 -11.85 0.18 4.99
CA LEU A 28 -10.41 -0.11 5.07
C LEU A 28 -9.62 0.65 3.99
N ARG A 29 -10.10 0.64 2.74
CA ARG A 29 -9.40 1.30 1.62
C ARG A 29 -9.37 2.81 1.76
N LEU A 30 -10.44 3.43 2.26
CA LEU A 30 -10.48 4.86 2.57
C LEU A 30 -9.57 5.21 3.76
N GLN A 31 -9.48 4.33 4.76
CA GLN A 31 -8.55 4.52 5.87
C GLN A 31 -7.09 4.50 5.41
N VAL A 32 -6.72 3.52 4.58
CA VAL A 32 -5.36 3.42 4.01
C VAL A 32 -5.08 4.56 3.03
N TRP A 33 -6.06 4.95 2.22
CA TRP A 33 -6.00 6.13 1.37
C TRP A 33 -5.69 7.39 2.18
N ARG A 34 -6.35 7.58 3.33
CA ARG A 34 -6.08 8.70 4.24
C ARG A 34 -4.69 8.63 4.87
N TRP A 35 -4.25 7.46 5.34
CA TRP A 35 -2.89 7.28 5.87
C TRP A 35 -1.81 7.62 4.84
N ARG A 36 -2.09 7.41 3.55
CA ARG A 36 -1.13 7.61 2.47
C ARG A 36 -1.30 8.91 1.68
N GLU A 37 -2.02 9.89 2.20
CA GLU A 37 -2.23 11.20 1.57
C GLU A 37 -0.92 11.89 1.19
N PHE A 38 0.08 11.84 2.09
CA PHE A 38 1.38 12.49 1.90
C PHE A 38 2.48 11.52 1.41
N TYR A 39 2.11 10.35 0.87
CA TYR A 39 3.11 9.45 0.29
C TYR A 39 3.55 9.99 -1.07
N PRO A 40 4.84 10.28 -1.27
CA PRO A 40 5.38 10.72 -2.55
C PRO A 40 5.28 9.58 -3.56
N LEU A 41 5.18 9.94 -4.84
CA LEU A 41 5.25 8.97 -5.92
C LEU A 41 6.67 8.42 -6.00
N GLY A 42 6.80 7.10 -6.10
CA GLY A 42 8.09 6.42 -6.25
C GLY A 42 8.21 5.73 -7.60
N GLY A 43 9.42 5.76 -8.19
CA GLY A 43 9.78 4.97 -9.38
C GLY A 43 8.72 5.00 -10.50
N ASP A 44 8.16 3.83 -10.78
CA ASP A 44 7.17 3.60 -11.83
C ASP A 44 5.90 4.47 -11.73
N GLU A 45 5.47 4.85 -10.53
CA GLU A 45 4.28 5.69 -10.35
C GLU A 45 4.46 7.06 -11.03
N THR A 46 5.66 7.62 -10.91
CA THR A 46 6.02 8.90 -11.53
C THR A 46 6.05 8.76 -13.05
N GLU A 47 6.58 7.66 -13.57
CA GLU A 47 6.61 7.37 -15.01
C GLU A 47 5.19 7.27 -15.58
N TYR A 48 4.30 6.50 -14.95
CA TYR A 48 2.92 6.36 -15.41
C TYR A 48 2.13 7.66 -15.36
N LEU A 49 2.26 8.43 -14.28
CA LEU A 49 1.58 9.73 -14.16
C LEU A 49 2.11 10.73 -15.18
N ALA A 50 3.43 10.82 -15.36
CA ALA A 50 4.04 11.71 -16.35
C ALA A 50 3.60 11.36 -17.77
N GLN A 51 3.52 10.07 -18.10
CA GLN A 51 3.03 9.61 -19.40
C GLN A 51 1.56 9.97 -19.62
N ALA A 52 0.71 9.84 -18.59
CA ALA A 52 -0.70 10.24 -18.65
C ALA A 52 -0.87 11.76 -18.84
N ILE A 53 -0.09 12.58 -18.12
CA ILE A 53 -0.08 14.04 -18.27
C ILE A 53 0.40 14.45 -19.67
N THR A 54 1.48 13.83 -20.15
CA THR A 54 2.02 14.07 -21.50
C THR A 54 0.98 13.74 -22.57
N LEU A 55 0.26 12.62 -22.42
CA LEU A 55 -0.81 12.24 -23.32
C LEU A 55 -1.92 13.31 -23.39
N LEU A 56 -2.30 13.89 -22.25
CA LEU A 56 -3.32 14.94 -22.18
C LEU A 56 -2.84 16.29 -22.74
N GLN A 57 -1.60 16.68 -22.44
CA GLN A 57 -1.03 17.97 -22.85
C GLN A 57 -0.61 17.98 -24.33
N GLU A 58 0.15 16.97 -24.76
CA GLU A 58 0.72 16.92 -26.11
C GLU A 58 -0.17 16.20 -27.12
N ARG A 59 -1.25 15.54 -26.66
CA ARG A 59 -2.11 14.67 -27.49
C ARG A 59 -1.33 13.57 -28.22
N ARG A 60 -0.21 13.14 -27.62
CA ARG A 60 0.73 12.18 -28.17
C ARG A 60 1.04 11.11 -27.14
N TYR A 61 1.03 9.85 -27.57
CA TYR A 61 1.51 8.74 -26.74
C TYR A 61 3.04 8.61 -26.88
N VAL A 62 3.75 8.84 -25.78
CA VAL A 62 5.21 8.73 -25.69
C VAL A 62 5.55 7.46 -24.93
N GLU A 63 6.43 6.62 -25.46
CA GLU A 63 6.84 5.39 -24.75
C GLU A 63 7.67 5.68 -23.51
N LEU A 64 7.54 4.82 -22.51
CA LEU A 64 8.48 4.77 -21.41
C LEU A 64 9.83 4.21 -21.87
N ARG A 65 10.89 4.46 -21.09
CA ARG A 65 12.25 3.98 -21.42
C ARG A 65 12.33 2.47 -21.53
N LEU A 66 11.56 1.75 -20.70
CA LEU A 66 11.21 0.35 -20.93
C LEU A 66 9.78 0.37 -21.45
N MET A 67 9.55 -0.09 -22.68
CA MET A 67 8.23 -0.01 -23.32
C MET A 67 7.26 -0.90 -22.55
N ARG A 68 6.14 -0.36 -22.07
CA ARG A 68 5.12 -1.05 -21.26
C ARG A 68 3.76 -1.07 -21.98
N PRO A 69 2.83 -1.95 -21.56
CA PRO A 69 1.48 -1.94 -22.09
C PRO A 69 0.76 -0.58 -21.88
N PRO A 70 -0.07 -0.12 -22.83
CA PRO A 70 -0.53 1.27 -22.88
C PRO A 70 -1.76 1.59 -22.04
N LEU A 71 -2.52 0.58 -21.61
CA LEU A 71 -3.88 0.82 -21.13
C LEU A 71 -3.93 1.46 -19.74
N TYR A 72 -2.91 1.23 -18.89
CA TYR A 72 -2.86 1.86 -17.57
C TYR A 72 -2.59 3.38 -17.61
N PRO A 73 -1.61 3.90 -18.39
CA PRO A 73 -1.47 5.34 -18.64
C PRO A 73 -2.73 5.98 -19.22
N ILE A 74 -3.40 5.31 -20.16
CA ILE A 74 -4.68 5.78 -20.75
C ILE A 74 -5.78 5.83 -19.68
N PHE A 75 -5.83 4.83 -18.81
CA PHE A 75 -6.73 4.82 -17.65
C PHE A 75 -6.45 5.99 -16.71
N LEU A 76 -5.19 6.28 -16.38
CA LEU A 76 -4.83 7.44 -15.56
C LEU A 76 -5.21 8.76 -16.24
N ALA A 77 -4.93 8.91 -17.54
CA ALA A 77 -5.34 10.09 -18.30
C ALA A 77 -6.87 10.30 -18.27
N THR A 78 -7.63 9.21 -18.39
CA THR A 78 -9.09 9.25 -18.28
C THR A 78 -9.53 9.64 -16.86
N ALA A 79 -8.88 9.10 -15.82
CA ALA A 79 -9.16 9.46 -14.44
C ALA A 79 -8.87 10.94 -14.17
N ILE A 80 -7.76 11.49 -14.71
CA ILE A 80 -7.43 12.92 -14.60
C ILE A 80 -8.53 13.80 -15.19
N VAL A 81 -9.12 13.42 -16.33
CA VAL A 81 -10.24 14.18 -16.92
C VAL A 81 -11.49 14.14 -16.04
N LEU A 82 -11.73 13.05 -15.31
CA LEU A 82 -12.92 12.86 -14.49
C LEU A 82 -12.81 13.46 -13.09
N VAL A 83 -11.63 13.37 -12.47
CA VAL A 83 -11.44 13.68 -11.04
C VAL A 83 -10.25 14.60 -10.76
N ASP A 84 -9.63 15.20 -11.79
CA ASP A 84 -8.40 16.01 -11.74
C ASP A 84 -7.06 15.25 -11.56
N SER A 85 -5.94 15.99 -11.64
CA SER A 85 -4.58 15.46 -11.55
C SER A 85 -4.04 15.33 -10.11
N LEU A 86 -4.86 15.59 -9.09
CA LEU A 86 -4.47 15.38 -7.71
C LEU A 86 -4.22 13.89 -7.50
N VAL A 87 -3.00 13.54 -7.11
CA VAL A 87 -2.58 12.15 -6.85
C VAL A 87 -3.57 11.44 -5.93
N GLN A 88 -4.06 12.14 -4.91
CA GLN A 88 -5.01 11.59 -3.96
C GLN A 88 -6.38 11.25 -4.58
N ASN A 89 -6.85 12.00 -5.57
CA ASN A 89 -8.08 11.67 -6.31
C ASN A 89 -7.88 10.44 -7.21
N LEU A 90 -6.72 10.33 -7.86
CA LEU A 90 -6.37 9.15 -8.64
C LEU A 90 -6.26 7.88 -7.76
N ARG A 91 -5.66 8.01 -6.57
CA ARG A 91 -5.65 6.95 -5.54
C ARG A 91 -7.06 6.58 -5.07
N LEU A 92 -7.97 7.55 -4.97
CA LEU A 92 -9.38 7.28 -4.61
C LEU A 92 -10.09 6.43 -5.67
N VAL A 93 -9.90 6.73 -6.96
CA VAL A 93 -10.46 5.92 -8.06
C VAL A 93 -9.96 4.47 -7.96
N GLN A 94 -8.67 4.27 -7.70
CA GLN A 94 -8.12 2.93 -7.50
C GLN A 94 -8.65 2.26 -6.23
N ALA A 95 -8.83 2.99 -5.13
CA ALA A 95 -9.47 2.47 -3.91
C ALA A 95 -10.90 1.96 -4.17
N ILE A 96 -11.67 2.65 -5.02
CA ILE A 96 -12.99 2.21 -5.45
C ILE A 96 -12.89 0.93 -6.29
N ILE A 97 -11.97 0.86 -7.25
CA ILE A 97 -11.75 -0.35 -8.07
C ILE A 97 -11.34 -1.55 -7.19
N SER A 98 -10.41 -1.34 -6.26
CA SER A 98 -10.00 -2.36 -5.28
C SER A 98 -11.16 -2.83 -4.40
N THR A 99 -12.09 -1.94 -4.06
CA THR A 99 -13.32 -2.28 -3.32
C THR A 99 -14.22 -3.20 -4.15
N LEU A 100 -14.38 -2.90 -5.45
CA LEU A 100 -15.19 -3.69 -6.37
C LEU A 100 -14.61 -5.09 -6.66
N THR A 101 -13.34 -5.34 -6.34
CA THR A 101 -12.76 -6.68 -6.39
C THR A 101 -13.44 -7.65 -5.42
N VAL A 102 -14.02 -7.17 -4.30
CA VAL A 102 -14.70 -8.02 -3.30
C VAL A 102 -15.90 -8.77 -3.88
N PRO A 103 -16.92 -8.12 -4.47
CA PRO A 103 -18.04 -8.84 -5.07
C PRO A 103 -17.59 -9.74 -6.24
N LEU A 104 -16.55 -9.35 -6.99
CA LEU A 104 -16.01 -10.17 -8.08
C LEU A 104 -15.40 -11.48 -7.55
N ILE A 105 -14.57 -11.42 -6.51
CA ILE A 105 -14.01 -12.62 -5.86
C ILE A 105 -15.12 -13.46 -5.23
N ALA A 106 -16.13 -12.85 -4.59
CA ALA A 106 -17.24 -13.60 -4.01
C ALA A 106 -18.05 -14.36 -5.08
N LEU A 107 -18.31 -13.73 -6.24
CA LEU A 107 -18.99 -14.35 -7.38
C LEU A 107 -18.14 -15.43 -8.05
N LEU A 108 -16.86 -15.15 -8.28
CA LEU A 108 -15.88 -16.11 -8.79
C LEU A 108 -15.88 -17.37 -7.94
N THR A 109 -15.71 -17.20 -6.62
CA THR A 109 -15.59 -18.31 -5.67
C THR A 109 -16.88 -19.10 -5.54
N ARG A 110 -18.04 -18.42 -5.48
CA ARG A 110 -19.35 -19.10 -5.45
C ARG A 110 -19.55 -19.94 -6.71
N THR A 111 -19.22 -19.40 -7.88
CA THR A 111 -19.33 -20.10 -9.18
C THR A 111 -18.37 -21.29 -9.24
N LEU A 112 -17.11 -21.10 -8.83
CA LEU A 112 -16.09 -22.14 -8.77
C LEU A 112 -16.50 -23.28 -7.83
N ALA A 113 -17.03 -22.95 -6.65
CA ALA A 113 -17.49 -23.91 -5.66
C ALA A 113 -18.67 -24.74 -6.19
N SER A 114 -19.69 -24.10 -6.77
CA SER A 114 -20.82 -24.79 -7.40
C SER A 114 -20.41 -25.71 -8.55
N ARG A 115 -19.43 -25.29 -9.36
CA ARG A 115 -18.93 -26.08 -10.49
C ARG A 115 -18.04 -27.25 -10.03
N SER A 116 -17.25 -27.06 -8.98
CA SER A 116 -16.29 -28.04 -8.48
C SER A 116 -16.90 -29.08 -7.55
N ALA A 117 -18.05 -28.78 -6.93
CA ALA A 117 -18.76 -29.67 -6.03
C ALA A 117 -20.28 -29.58 -6.26
N PRO A 118 -20.80 -30.03 -7.43
CA PRO A 118 -22.21 -29.88 -7.77
C PRO A 118 -23.17 -30.66 -6.84
N GLN A 119 -22.67 -31.69 -6.16
CA GLN A 119 -23.43 -32.48 -5.18
C GLN A 119 -23.49 -31.83 -3.79
N ALA A 120 -22.68 -30.80 -3.52
CA ALA A 120 -22.68 -30.12 -2.23
C ALA A 120 -23.93 -29.24 -2.07
N ALA A 121 -24.39 -29.06 -0.83
CA ALA A 121 -25.50 -28.17 -0.54
C ALA A 121 -25.23 -26.74 -1.05
N PRO A 122 -26.23 -26.00 -1.58
CA PRO A 122 -26.04 -24.64 -2.09
C PRO A 122 -25.39 -23.66 -1.07
N ALA A 123 -25.61 -23.90 0.22
CA ALA A 123 -24.99 -23.15 1.30
C ALA A 123 -23.45 -23.20 1.29
N PHE A 124 -22.85 -24.30 0.81
CA PHE A 124 -21.40 -24.42 0.66
C PHE A 124 -20.83 -23.36 -0.29
N ALA A 125 -21.40 -23.25 -1.49
CA ALA A 125 -20.95 -22.28 -2.49
C ALA A 125 -21.16 -20.83 -2.03
N SER A 126 -22.31 -20.55 -1.40
CA SER A 126 -22.58 -19.22 -0.83
C SER A 126 -21.57 -18.86 0.27
N ARG A 127 -21.29 -19.78 1.21
CA ARG A 127 -20.31 -19.57 2.28
C ARG A 127 -18.88 -19.43 1.74
N ALA A 128 -18.52 -20.21 0.72
CA ALA A 128 -17.21 -20.10 0.07
C ALA A 128 -17.00 -18.70 -0.52
N GLY A 129 -18.02 -18.19 -1.24
CA GLY A 129 -18.02 -16.83 -1.77
C GLY A 129 -17.89 -15.76 -0.68
N LEU A 130 -18.63 -15.88 0.43
CA LEU A 130 -18.56 -14.92 1.53
C LEU A 130 -17.23 -14.94 2.26
N LEU A 131 -16.62 -16.11 2.48
CA LEU A 131 -15.30 -16.21 3.12
C LEU A 131 -14.19 -15.63 2.25
N ALA A 132 -14.19 -15.93 0.94
CA ALA A 132 -13.24 -15.31 0.01
C ALA A 132 -13.44 -13.80 -0.08
N GLY A 133 -14.70 -13.34 -0.11
CA GLY A 133 -15.05 -11.93 -0.06
C GLY A 133 -14.57 -11.24 1.22
N LEU A 134 -14.73 -11.87 2.38
CA LEU A 134 -14.26 -11.36 3.67
C LEU A 134 -12.74 -11.21 3.70
N LEU A 135 -12.01 -12.24 3.27
CA LEU A 135 -10.55 -12.16 3.17
C LEU A 135 -10.09 -11.07 2.21
N THR A 136 -10.80 -10.87 1.10
CA THR A 136 -10.52 -9.78 0.14
C THR A 136 -10.84 -8.40 0.73
N ALA A 137 -11.92 -8.28 1.49
CA ALA A 137 -12.35 -7.05 2.13
C ALA A 137 -11.33 -6.59 3.17
N CYS A 138 -10.88 -7.52 4.00
CA CYS A 138 -9.92 -7.30 5.08
C CYS A 138 -8.45 -7.34 4.64
N ASN A 139 -8.13 -7.45 3.34
CA ASN A 139 -6.74 -7.56 2.89
C ASN A 139 -6.06 -6.18 2.81
N TYR A 140 -5.13 -5.91 3.73
CA TYR A 140 -4.37 -4.66 3.75
C TYR A 140 -3.47 -4.50 2.51
N THR A 141 -2.85 -5.58 2.00
CA THR A 141 -2.02 -5.51 0.79
C THR A 141 -2.82 -5.00 -0.40
N LEU A 142 -4.08 -5.43 -0.58
CA LEU A 142 -4.97 -4.90 -1.64
C LEU A 142 -5.40 -3.45 -1.41
N ALA A 143 -5.49 -3.02 -0.15
CA ALA A 143 -5.77 -1.62 0.19
C ALA A 143 -4.56 -0.72 -0.05
N ALA A 144 -3.36 -1.17 0.33
CA ALA A 144 -2.10 -0.47 0.11
C ALA A 144 -1.77 -0.35 -1.39
N ASN A 145 -1.87 -1.43 -2.17
CA ASN A 145 -1.66 -1.38 -3.62
C ASN A 145 -2.66 -0.44 -4.34
N ALA A 146 -3.85 -0.22 -3.78
CA ALA A 146 -4.81 0.73 -4.34
C ALA A 146 -4.36 2.20 -4.18
N THR A 147 -3.41 2.47 -3.29
CA THR A 147 -2.81 3.81 -3.13
C THR A 147 -1.56 4.01 -3.98
N GLU A 148 -1.09 2.99 -4.69
CA GLU A 148 0.06 3.10 -5.57
C GLU A 148 -0.45 3.31 -7.00
N LEU A 149 0.07 4.30 -7.72
CA LEU A 149 -0.29 4.54 -9.13
C LEU A 149 0.36 3.48 -10.05
N LEU A 150 -0.05 2.23 -9.85
CA LEU A 150 0.43 1.05 -10.56
C LEU A 150 -0.72 0.20 -11.13
N THR A 151 -0.36 -0.68 -12.05
CA THR A 151 -1.28 -1.51 -12.84
C THR A 151 -2.10 -2.52 -12.01
N GLU A 152 -1.60 -2.91 -10.85
CA GLU A 152 -2.01 -4.07 -10.04
C GLU A 152 -3.49 -4.01 -9.70
N THR A 153 -3.95 -2.87 -9.20
CA THR A 153 -5.33 -2.71 -8.72
C THR A 153 -6.35 -2.92 -9.83
N LEU A 154 -6.14 -2.28 -10.98
CA LEU A 154 -6.99 -2.44 -12.16
C LEU A 154 -6.89 -3.85 -12.74
N PHE A 155 -5.67 -4.39 -12.78
CA PHE A 155 -5.39 -5.74 -13.29
C PHE A 155 -6.11 -6.82 -12.47
N LEU A 156 -6.06 -6.76 -11.14
CA LEU A 156 -6.68 -7.77 -10.26
C LEU A 156 -8.21 -7.75 -10.33
N ALA A 157 -8.82 -6.57 -10.41
CA ALA A 157 -10.26 -6.44 -10.61
C ALA A 157 -10.68 -7.07 -11.95
N GLY A 158 -9.99 -6.72 -13.03
CA GLY A 158 -10.25 -7.28 -14.36
C GLY A 158 -9.98 -8.79 -14.44
N LEU A 159 -8.92 -9.28 -13.80
CA LEU A 159 -8.56 -10.70 -13.75
C LEU A 159 -9.62 -11.52 -12.99
N SER A 160 -10.11 -10.98 -11.86
CA SER A 160 -11.19 -11.61 -11.07
C SER A 160 -12.49 -11.70 -11.88
N LEU A 161 -12.83 -10.62 -12.60
CA LEU A 161 -13.97 -10.59 -13.51
C LEU A 161 -13.81 -11.61 -14.65
N LEU A 162 -12.63 -11.66 -15.28
CA LEU A 162 -12.33 -12.60 -16.37
C LEU A 162 -12.46 -14.06 -15.91
N PHE A 163 -11.85 -14.43 -14.78
CA PHE A 163 -11.96 -15.78 -14.25
C PHE A 163 -13.41 -16.14 -13.92
N TRP A 164 -14.18 -15.21 -13.36
CA TRP A 164 -15.60 -15.48 -13.10
C TRP A 164 -16.35 -15.78 -14.40
N LEU A 165 -16.18 -14.95 -15.44
CA LEU A 165 -16.81 -15.14 -16.75
C LEU A 165 -16.41 -16.48 -17.40
N ILE A 166 -15.12 -16.84 -17.38
CA ILE A 166 -14.63 -18.09 -17.98
C ILE A 166 -15.23 -19.34 -17.33
N LEU A 167 -15.51 -19.26 -16.03
CA LEU A 167 -16.04 -20.38 -15.26
C LEU A 167 -17.55 -20.56 -15.35
N ILE A 168 -18.29 -19.62 -15.93
CA ILE A 168 -19.72 -19.76 -16.18
C ILE A 168 -19.97 -20.95 -17.13
N PRO A 169 -20.75 -21.98 -16.72
CA PRO A 169 -20.91 -23.20 -17.52
C PRO A 169 -21.49 -22.97 -18.92
N GLN A 170 -22.49 -22.09 -19.04
CA GLN A 170 -23.20 -21.78 -20.28
C GLN A 170 -23.04 -20.29 -20.64
N LEU A 171 -21.80 -19.86 -20.88
CA LEU A 171 -21.51 -18.48 -21.27
C LEU A 171 -22.14 -18.15 -22.64
N SER A 172 -22.90 -17.07 -22.72
CA SER A 172 -23.48 -16.63 -24.00
C SER A 172 -22.40 -16.14 -24.96
N ARG A 173 -22.68 -16.13 -26.27
CA ARG A 173 -21.75 -15.60 -27.29
C ARG A 173 -21.33 -14.16 -27.01
N ARG A 174 -22.28 -13.31 -26.58
CA ARG A 174 -22.00 -11.92 -26.21
C ARG A 174 -21.04 -11.84 -25.02
N LEU A 175 -21.25 -12.65 -23.99
CA LEU A 175 -20.37 -12.68 -22.83
C LEU A 175 -18.99 -13.31 -23.14
N ALA A 176 -18.91 -14.26 -24.08
CA ALA A 176 -17.63 -14.78 -24.56
C ALA A 176 -16.81 -13.69 -25.27
N LEU A 177 -17.47 -12.84 -26.09
CA LEU A 177 -16.84 -11.68 -26.71
C LEU A 177 -16.34 -10.69 -25.65
N VAL A 178 -17.17 -10.37 -24.67
CA VAL A 178 -16.80 -9.49 -23.54
C VAL A 178 -15.63 -10.06 -22.74
N ALA A 179 -15.64 -11.36 -22.43
CA ALA A 179 -14.50 -12.02 -21.76
C ALA A 179 -13.23 -11.91 -22.62
N GLY A 180 -13.33 -12.05 -23.94
CA GLY A 180 -12.23 -11.87 -24.87
C GLY A 180 -11.67 -10.46 -24.84
N MET A 181 -12.54 -9.45 -24.91
CA MET A 181 -12.14 -8.03 -24.82
C MET A 181 -11.49 -7.71 -23.47
N ILE A 182 -12.00 -8.26 -22.36
CA ILE A 182 -11.40 -8.12 -21.03
C ILE A 182 -10.01 -8.77 -21.00
N CYS A 183 -9.85 -9.97 -21.58
CA CYS A 183 -8.55 -10.64 -21.69
C CYS A 183 -7.55 -9.77 -22.48
N GLY A 184 -7.98 -9.22 -23.62
CA GLY A 184 -7.15 -8.30 -24.41
C GLY A 184 -6.81 -7.01 -23.66
N ALA A 185 -7.77 -6.43 -22.92
CA ALA A 185 -7.54 -5.26 -22.08
C ALA A 185 -6.54 -5.57 -20.95
N LEU A 186 -6.66 -6.72 -20.29
CA LEU A 186 -5.69 -7.17 -19.29
C LEU A 186 -4.29 -7.34 -19.90
N CYS A 187 -4.18 -7.87 -21.12
CA CYS A 187 -2.91 -7.95 -21.84
C CYS A 187 -2.31 -6.56 -22.10
N LEU A 188 -3.14 -5.56 -22.40
CA LEU A 188 -2.72 -4.15 -22.56
C LEU A 188 -2.54 -3.39 -21.24
N ILE A 189 -2.87 -3.98 -20.10
CA ILE A 189 -2.52 -3.47 -18.75
C ILE A 189 -1.21 -4.12 -18.29
N ARG A 190 -1.11 -5.45 -18.41
CA ARG A 190 0.09 -6.25 -18.15
C ARG A 190 0.13 -7.45 -19.11
N SER A 191 1.21 -7.57 -19.89
CA SER A 191 1.40 -8.68 -20.83
C SER A 191 1.49 -10.06 -20.17
N VAL A 192 1.68 -10.13 -18.85
CA VAL A 192 1.56 -11.36 -18.05
C VAL A 192 0.20 -12.06 -18.21
N ALA A 193 -0.86 -11.36 -18.63
CA ALA A 193 -2.15 -11.99 -18.92
C ALA A 193 -2.17 -12.78 -20.25
N LEU A 194 -1.19 -12.61 -21.15
CA LEU A 194 -1.23 -13.18 -22.49
C LEU A 194 -1.46 -14.71 -22.53
N PRO A 195 -0.86 -15.53 -21.65
CA PRO A 195 -1.11 -16.98 -21.65
C PRO A 195 -2.55 -17.37 -21.29
N LEU A 196 -3.35 -16.49 -20.69
CA LEU A 196 -4.77 -16.76 -20.43
C LEU A 196 -5.55 -17.02 -21.72
N LEU A 197 -5.12 -16.44 -22.85
CA LEU A 197 -5.74 -16.67 -24.15
C LEU A 197 -5.67 -18.16 -24.57
N PRO A 198 -4.47 -18.74 -24.81
CA PRO A 198 -4.36 -20.15 -25.19
C PRO A 198 -4.81 -21.10 -24.07
N LEU A 199 -4.58 -20.77 -22.79
CA LEU A 199 -5.03 -21.60 -21.67
C LEU A 199 -6.56 -21.73 -21.63
N THR A 200 -7.28 -20.61 -21.79
CA THR A 200 -8.76 -20.61 -21.78
C THR A 200 -9.32 -21.33 -23.00
N ILE A 201 -8.77 -21.06 -24.19
CA ILE A 201 -9.18 -21.71 -25.44
C ILE A 201 -8.98 -23.23 -25.31
N GLY A 202 -7.78 -23.67 -24.95
CA GLY A 202 -7.46 -25.09 -24.79
C GLY A 202 -8.38 -25.77 -23.77
N TRP A 203 -8.59 -25.14 -22.62
CA TRP A 203 -9.46 -25.67 -21.57
C TRP A 203 -10.93 -25.79 -22.01
N TRP A 204 -11.49 -24.78 -22.69
CA TRP A 204 -12.85 -24.85 -23.24
C TRP A 204 -12.99 -25.91 -24.33
N LEU A 205 -12.00 -26.06 -25.21
CA LEU A 205 -12.01 -27.10 -26.25
C LEU A 205 -11.98 -28.50 -25.63
N ILE A 206 -11.16 -28.72 -24.60
CA ILE A 206 -11.12 -30.00 -23.85
C ILE A 206 -12.45 -30.24 -23.13
N ASP A 207 -13.00 -29.25 -22.42
CA ASP A 207 -14.30 -29.37 -21.73
C ASP A 207 -15.44 -29.66 -22.71
N GLY A 208 -15.45 -28.98 -23.86
CA GLY A 208 -16.40 -29.23 -24.94
C GLY A 208 -16.25 -30.62 -25.53
N TRP A 209 -15.01 -31.09 -25.65
CA TRP A 209 -14.74 -32.43 -26.16
C TRP A 209 -15.29 -33.53 -25.26
N VAL A 210 -14.96 -33.43 -23.98
CA VAL A 210 -15.35 -34.42 -22.98
C VAL A 210 -16.87 -34.43 -22.74
N ARG A 211 -17.54 -33.28 -22.83
CA ARG A 211 -18.99 -33.15 -22.57
C ARG A 211 -19.86 -33.31 -23.82
N GLY A 212 -19.28 -33.59 -25.00
CA GLY A 212 -20.02 -33.70 -26.26
C GLY A 212 -20.57 -32.36 -26.79
N GLN A 213 -20.03 -31.23 -26.34
CA GLN A 213 -20.48 -29.87 -26.66
C GLN A 213 -19.50 -29.13 -27.58
N HIS A 214 -18.75 -29.86 -28.41
CA HIS A 214 -17.64 -29.36 -29.23
C HIS A 214 -17.99 -28.11 -30.03
N ARG A 215 -19.13 -28.10 -30.72
CA ARG A 215 -19.56 -26.96 -31.57
C ARG A 215 -19.78 -25.69 -30.76
N GLN A 216 -20.42 -25.79 -29.60
CA GLN A 216 -20.69 -24.65 -28.74
C GLN A 216 -19.41 -24.08 -28.13
N ARG A 217 -18.55 -24.97 -27.61
CA ARG A 217 -17.28 -24.57 -26.97
C ARG A 217 -16.26 -24.02 -27.97
N LEU A 218 -16.20 -24.60 -29.18
CA LEU A 218 -15.41 -24.04 -30.28
C LEU A 218 -15.90 -22.63 -30.67
N GLN A 219 -17.22 -22.44 -30.80
CA GLN A 219 -17.78 -21.11 -31.08
C GLN A 219 -17.43 -20.11 -29.97
N GLN A 220 -17.56 -20.49 -28.69
CA GLN A 220 -17.15 -19.63 -27.57
C GLN A 220 -15.66 -19.30 -27.63
N ALA A 221 -14.79 -20.29 -27.87
CA ALA A 221 -13.34 -20.10 -27.96
C ALA A 221 -12.94 -19.15 -29.10
N VAL A 222 -13.55 -19.30 -30.29
CA VAL A 222 -13.31 -18.41 -31.43
C VAL A 222 -13.78 -16.99 -31.12
N ILE A 223 -14.99 -16.83 -30.58
CA ILE A 223 -15.53 -15.50 -30.25
C ILE A 223 -14.71 -14.81 -29.14
N PHE A 224 -14.23 -15.57 -28.16
CA PHE A 224 -13.32 -15.08 -27.14
C PHE A 224 -11.98 -14.65 -27.74
N GLY A 225 -11.40 -15.45 -28.64
CA GLY A 225 -10.18 -15.08 -29.36
C GLY A 225 -10.34 -13.82 -30.20
N LEU A 226 -11.48 -13.68 -30.90
CA LEU A 226 -11.83 -12.47 -31.65
C LEU A 226 -11.94 -11.25 -30.74
N GLY A 227 -12.60 -11.37 -29.58
CA GLY A 227 -12.69 -10.29 -28.60
C GLY A 227 -11.33 -9.82 -28.12
N CYS A 228 -10.40 -10.75 -27.86
CA CYS A 228 -9.02 -10.42 -27.46
C CYS A 228 -8.27 -9.72 -28.61
N ALA A 229 -8.36 -10.26 -29.82
CA ALA A 229 -7.73 -9.71 -31.01
C ALA A 229 -8.26 -8.30 -31.36
N LEU A 230 -9.54 -8.01 -31.13
CA LEU A 230 -10.12 -6.68 -31.35
C LEU A 230 -9.49 -5.60 -30.45
N VAL A 231 -9.04 -5.98 -29.25
CA VAL A 231 -8.42 -5.04 -28.30
C VAL A 231 -6.91 -4.96 -28.50
N VAL A 232 -6.22 -6.10 -28.62
CA VAL A 232 -4.75 -6.14 -28.75
C VAL A 232 -4.30 -5.77 -30.17
N GLY A 233 -5.07 -6.15 -31.19
CA GLY A 233 -4.73 -6.00 -32.61
C GLY A 233 -4.37 -4.58 -33.03
N PRO A 234 -5.18 -3.54 -32.71
CA PRO A 234 -4.84 -2.16 -33.05
C PRO A 234 -3.49 -1.70 -32.49
N TRP A 235 -3.17 -2.12 -31.26
CA TRP A 235 -1.89 -1.79 -30.63
C TRP A 235 -0.72 -2.53 -31.29
N THR A 236 -0.87 -3.83 -31.56
CA THR A 236 0.12 -4.62 -32.30
C THR A 236 0.39 -4.04 -33.70
N ILE A 237 -0.67 -3.63 -34.41
CA ILE A 237 -0.54 -3.01 -35.74
C ILE A 237 0.25 -1.71 -35.61
N ARG A 238 -0.12 -0.83 -34.66
CA ARG A 238 0.62 0.42 -34.41
C ARG A 238 2.09 0.15 -34.13
N ASN A 239 2.40 -0.82 -33.28
CA ASN A 239 3.79 -1.15 -32.93
C ASN A 239 4.55 -1.65 -34.15
N THR A 240 3.92 -2.51 -34.96
CA THR A 240 4.54 -3.07 -36.17
C THR A 240 4.86 -1.98 -37.18
N LEU A 241 3.95 -1.03 -37.37
CA LEU A 241 4.16 0.13 -38.26
C LEU A 241 5.20 1.11 -37.71
N THR A 242 5.24 1.31 -36.39
CA THR A 242 6.15 2.28 -35.74
C THR A 242 7.60 1.79 -35.71
N TYR A 243 7.81 0.50 -35.45
CA TYR A 243 9.15 -0.07 -35.22
C TYR A 243 9.65 -0.96 -36.36
N GLY A 244 8.90 -1.08 -37.46
CA GLY A 244 9.29 -1.86 -38.64
C GLY A 244 9.35 -3.38 -38.41
N GLY A 245 8.75 -3.89 -37.33
CA GLY A 245 8.72 -5.31 -36.99
C GLY A 245 7.73 -5.64 -35.88
N VAL A 246 7.39 -6.92 -35.73
CA VAL A 246 6.32 -7.36 -34.84
C VAL A 246 6.74 -7.21 -33.37
N ILE A 247 6.08 -6.30 -32.67
CA ILE A 247 6.06 -6.17 -31.20
C ILE A 247 4.59 -6.28 -30.78
N LEU A 248 4.23 -7.42 -30.18
CA LEU A 248 2.82 -7.75 -29.91
C LEU A 248 2.17 -6.74 -28.95
N ILE A 249 2.80 -6.48 -27.82
CA ILE A 249 2.28 -5.60 -26.77
C ILE A 249 3.38 -4.64 -26.30
N ASP A 250 4.47 -5.19 -25.76
CA ASP A 250 5.55 -4.46 -25.11
C ASP A 250 6.88 -5.23 -25.23
N THR A 251 7.98 -4.62 -24.77
CA THR A 251 9.33 -5.23 -24.77
C THR A 251 9.82 -5.66 -23.40
N THR A 252 9.05 -5.40 -22.33
CA THR A 252 9.48 -5.60 -20.93
C THR A 252 9.88 -7.03 -20.63
N GLY A 253 9.17 -8.03 -21.18
CA GLY A 253 9.50 -9.44 -20.95
C GLY A 253 10.89 -9.81 -21.48
N ALA A 254 11.24 -9.32 -22.67
CA ALA A 254 12.56 -9.53 -23.27
C ALA A 254 13.66 -8.75 -22.53
N GLU A 255 13.41 -7.48 -22.24
CA GLU A 255 14.37 -6.62 -21.53
C GLU A 255 14.65 -7.13 -20.11
N ASN A 256 13.61 -7.53 -19.36
CA ASN A 256 13.77 -8.11 -18.02
C ASN A 256 14.48 -9.46 -18.04
N LEU A 257 14.32 -10.27 -19.11
CA LEU A 257 15.03 -11.55 -19.23
C LEU A 257 16.55 -11.35 -19.19
N TRP A 258 17.04 -10.30 -19.85
CA TRP A 258 18.46 -9.96 -19.82
C TRP A 258 18.84 -9.26 -18.51
N LEU A 259 18.10 -8.21 -18.12
CA LEU A 259 18.34 -7.39 -16.93
C LEU A 259 18.49 -8.23 -15.64
N ASP A 260 17.65 -9.25 -15.47
CA ASP A 260 17.58 -10.03 -14.23
C ASP A 260 18.51 -11.24 -14.19
N ASN A 261 19.10 -11.62 -15.32
CA ASN A 261 19.92 -12.83 -15.42
C ASN A 261 21.39 -12.53 -15.74
N ASP A 262 21.76 -11.32 -16.17
CA ASP A 262 23.15 -10.96 -16.48
C ASP A 262 24.04 -10.84 -15.22
N PRO A 263 25.23 -11.46 -15.19
CA PRO A 263 26.16 -11.34 -14.05
C PRO A 263 26.71 -9.92 -13.86
N ALA A 264 26.71 -9.06 -14.88
CA ALA A 264 27.11 -7.65 -14.76
C ALA A 264 26.14 -6.83 -13.88
N GLY A 265 24.96 -7.37 -13.60
CA GLY A 265 23.95 -6.75 -12.75
C GLY A 265 22.97 -5.86 -13.52
N ARG A 266 21.80 -5.65 -12.90
CA ARG A 266 20.65 -4.98 -13.52
C ARG A 266 20.95 -3.57 -14.02
N GLU A 267 21.67 -2.76 -13.25
CA GLU A 267 21.99 -1.37 -13.66
C GLU A 267 22.96 -1.29 -14.84
N ALA A 268 23.93 -2.22 -14.93
CA ALA A 268 24.85 -2.27 -16.06
C ALA A 268 24.14 -2.63 -17.37
N VAL A 269 23.24 -3.63 -17.32
CA VAL A 269 22.42 -4.00 -18.48
C VAL A 269 21.42 -2.88 -18.83
N LYS A 270 20.83 -2.22 -17.82
CA LYS A 270 19.93 -1.08 -18.03
C LYS A 270 20.62 0.07 -18.74
N ALA A 271 21.85 0.40 -18.35
CA ALA A 271 22.67 1.40 -19.04
C ALA A 271 22.94 1.00 -20.50
N GLN A 272 23.25 -0.27 -20.77
CA GLN A 272 23.43 -0.79 -22.13
C GLN A 272 22.15 -0.69 -22.95
N LEU A 273 21.00 -1.11 -22.40
CA LEU A 273 19.71 -0.98 -23.07
C LEU A 273 19.40 0.48 -23.40
N TYR A 274 19.66 1.41 -22.48
CA TYR A 274 19.42 2.83 -22.71
C TYR A 274 20.35 3.42 -23.77
N ALA A 275 21.60 2.96 -23.86
CA ALA A 275 22.54 3.36 -24.89
C ALA A 275 22.09 2.97 -26.31
N LEU A 276 21.22 1.96 -26.46
CA LEU A 276 20.67 1.54 -27.77
C LEU A 276 19.61 2.50 -28.33
N GLY A 277 19.26 3.58 -27.63
CA GLY A 277 18.32 4.59 -28.13
C GLY A 277 16.91 4.04 -28.38
N GLU A 278 16.12 4.67 -29.24
CA GLU A 278 14.68 4.36 -29.39
C GLU A 278 14.36 3.12 -30.23
N ASP A 279 15.36 2.34 -30.68
CA ASP A 279 15.12 1.12 -31.47
C ASP A 279 14.60 -0.04 -30.59
N ARG A 280 13.29 -0.05 -30.37
CA ARG A 280 12.60 -1.03 -29.52
C ARG A 280 12.69 -2.45 -30.07
N LEU A 281 12.73 -2.59 -31.40
CA LEU A 281 12.83 -3.89 -32.05
C LEU A 281 14.22 -4.50 -31.84
N LEU A 282 15.27 -3.70 -32.03
CA LEU A 282 16.65 -4.12 -31.76
C LEU A 282 16.83 -4.48 -30.28
N ARG A 283 16.36 -3.62 -29.37
CA ARG A 283 16.40 -3.89 -27.92
C ARG A 283 15.73 -5.21 -27.56
N GLN A 284 14.52 -5.46 -28.05
CA GLN A 284 13.79 -6.70 -27.80
C GLN A 284 14.56 -7.93 -28.30
N ARG A 285 15.09 -7.88 -29.53
CA ARG A 285 15.85 -8.99 -30.12
C ARG A 285 17.13 -9.25 -29.34
N LEU A 286 17.94 -8.22 -29.11
CA LEU A 286 19.22 -8.33 -28.42
C LEU A 286 19.03 -8.77 -26.96
N ALA A 287 18.06 -8.23 -26.24
CA ALA A 287 17.78 -8.63 -24.87
C ALA A 287 17.32 -10.09 -24.78
N THR A 288 16.49 -10.55 -25.72
CA THR A 288 16.10 -11.96 -25.78
C THR A 288 17.31 -12.85 -26.03
N GLU A 289 18.13 -12.52 -27.02
CA GLU A 289 19.33 -13.28 -27.38
C GLU A 289 20.33 -13.35 -26.22
N ARG A 290 20.68 -12.20 -25.63
CA ARG A 290 21.64 -12.11 -24.53
C ARG A 290 21.11 -12.75 -23.26
N GLY A 291 19.84 -12.54 -22.92
CA GLY A 291 19.22 -13.18 -21.76
C GLY A 291 19.26 -14.70 -21.85
N ILE A 292 18.93 -15.26 -23.03
CA ILE A 292 19.03 -16.71 -23.26
C ILE A 292 20.47 -17.18 -23.23
N ALA A 293 21.39 -16.49 -23.93
CA ALA A 293 22.80 -16.86 -23.99
C ALA A 293 23.44 -16.91 -22.60
N VAL A 294 23.15 -15.93 -21.76
CA VAL A 294 23.64 -15.85 -20.37
C VAL A 294 23.11 -16.98 -19.49
N ILE A 295 21.85 -17.40 -19.69
CA ILE A 295 21.26 -18.54 -18.97
C ILE A 295 21.90 -19.85 -19.43
N LEU A 296 22.09 -20.03 -20.75
CA LEU A 296 22.69 -21.23 -21.32
C LEU A 296 24.19 -21.35 -21.00
N ALA A 297 24.90 -20.23 -20.86
CA ALA A 297 26.32 -20.21 -20.50
C ALA A 297 26.58 -20.67 -19.06
N ASP A 298 25.65 -20.41 -18.14
CA ASP A 298 25.76 -20.87 -16.73
C ASP A 298 24.38 -21.21 -16.14
N PRO A 299 23.85 -22.41 -16.43
CA PRO A 299 22.56 -22.86 -15.91
C PRO A 299 22.55 -23.01 -14.39
N ALA A 300 23.70 -23.32 -13.77
CA ALA A 300 23.81 -23.50 -12.33
C ALA A 300 23.60 -22.18 -11.59
N ARG A 301 24.20 -21.09 -12.06
CA ARG A 301 23.96 -19.74 -11.53
C ARG A 301 22.51 -19.29 -11.72
N PHE A 302 21.91 -19.60 -12.87
CA PHE A 302 20.48 -19.33 -13.10
C PHE A 302 19.59 -20.06 -12.09
N LEU A 303 19.82 -21.36 -11.84
CA LEU A 303 19.09 -22.13 -10.83
C LEU A 303 19.32 -21.60 -9.41
N ALA A 304 20.55 -21.21 -9.06
CA ALA A 304 20.86 -20.58 -7.77
C ALA A 304 20.11 -19.25 -7.60
N LYS A 305 20.01 -18.46 -8.67
CA LYS A 305 19.21 -17.23 -8.71
C LYS A 305 17.72 -17.54 -8.55
N MET A 306 17.15 -18.50 -9.29
CA MET A 306 15.76 -18.93 -9.10
C MET A 306 15.48 -19.39 -7.66
N ALA A 307 16.42 -20.10 -7.01
CA ALA A 307 16.28 -20.53 -5.61
C ALA A 307 16.31 -19.36 -4.61
N ARG A 308 16.99 -18.25 -4.94
CA ARG A 308 16.92 -17.00 -4.16
C ARG A 308 15.58 -16.31 -4.36
N GLU A 309 15.12 -16.18 -5.60
CA GLU A 309 13.80 -15.61 -5.90
C GLU A 309 12.68 -16.43 -5.24
N LEU A 310 12.80 -17.76 -5.21
CA LEU A 310 11.81 -18.63 -4.57
C LEU A 310 11.64 -18.34 -3.08
N ARG A 311 12.73 -18.02 -2.37
CA ARG A 311 12.67 -17.60 -0.96
C ARG A 311 11.92 -16.29 -0.80
N LEU A 312 12.22 -15.30 -1.64
CA LEU A 312 11.56 -14.00 -1.63
C LEU A 312 10.08 -14.10 -1.98
N PHE A 313 9.69 -14.99 -2.89
CA PHE A 313 8.30 -15.09 -3.36
C PHE A 313 7.29 -15.38 -2.23
N PHE A 314 7.69 -16.19 -1.26
CA PHE A 314 6.87 -16.57 -0.11
C PHE A 314 7.10 -15.71 1.13
N ALA A 315 7.99 -14.72 1.08
CA ALA A 315 8.28 -13.83 2.20
C ALA A 315 7.07 -13.02 2.67
N LEU A 316 7.12 -12.55 3.92
CA LEU A 316 6.12 -11.66 4.50
C LEU A 316 6.47 -10.22 4.14
N GLU A 317 5.57 -9.57 3.41
CA GLU A 317 5.85 -8.31 2.72
C GLU A 317 6.00 -7.16 3.70
N HIS A 318 5.07 -7.06 4.64
CA HIS A 318 5.07 -5.92 5.54
C HIS A 318 6.09 -6.09 6.66
N ALA A 319 6.30 -7.32 7.14
CA ALA A 319 7.35 -7.64 8.09
C ALA A 319 8.75 -7.34 7.51
N ASP A 320 9.00 -7.71 6.25
CA ASP A 320 10.27 -7.42 5.59
C ASP A 320 10.44 -5.94 5.27
N ASP A 321 9.40 -5.25 4.79
CA ASP A 321 9.42 -3.80 4.53
C ASP A 321 9.80 -3.02 5.80
N MET A 322 9.17 -3.34 6.94
CA MET A 322 9.46 -2.70 8.22
C MET A 322 10.89 -2.98 8.73
N ARG A 323 11.42 -4.19 8.47
CA ARG A 323 12.81 -4.54 8.81
C ARG A 323 13.81 -3.82 7.91
N ALA A 324 13.52 -3.71 6.62
CA ALA A 324 14.41 -3.10 5.63
C ALA A 324 14.40 -1.56 5.74
N ARG A 325 13.33 -0.97 6.26
CA ARG A 325 13.12 0.48 6.32
C ARG A 325 12.79 0.96 7.75
N PRO A 326 13.70 0.80 8.72
CA PRO A 326 13.45 1.11 10.13
C PRO A 326 13.21 2.61 10.39
N ALA A 327 13.58 3.49 9.45
CA ALA A 327 13.34 4.93 9.54
C ALA A 327 11.97 5.37 9.00
N ILE A 328 11.15 4.47 8.43
CA ILE A 328 9.80 4.81 7.95
C ILE A 328 8.80 4.57 9.08
N TRP A 329 8.38 5.66 9.70
CA TRP A 329 7.41 5.65 10.78
C TRP A 329 5.98 5.61 10.24
N VAL A 330 5.20 4.69 10.79
CA VAL A 330 3.79 4.52 10.48
C VAL A 330 3.03 4.40 11.80
N SER A 331 1.76 4.82 11.80
CA SER A 331 0.95 4.78 13.02
C SER A 331 0.82 3.35 13.57
N PRO A 332 0.65 3.15 14.89
CA PRO A 332 0.43 1.81 15.47
C PRO A 332 -0.74 1.06 14.83
N GLY A 333 -1.80 1.77 14.44
CA GLY A 333 -2.94 1.21 13.71
C GLY A 333 -2.57 0.70 12.32
N GLU A 334 -1.71 1.41 11.59
CA GLU A 334 -1.20 0.96 10.31
C GLU A 334 -0.26 -0.24 10.47
N VAL A 335 0.61 -0.27 11.50
CA VAL A 335 1.44 -1.45 11.82
C VAL A 335 0.57 -2.68 12.06
N ALA A 336 -0.46 -2.56 12.90
CA ALA A 336 -1.38 -3.66 13.16
C ALA A 336 -2.10 -4.12 11.89
N ALA A 337 -2.55 -3.19 11.05
CA ALA A 337 -3.17 -3.52 9.76
C ALA A 337 -2.19 -4.22 8.81
N ARG A 338 -0.96 -3.73 8.68
CA ARG A 338 0.12 -4.34 7.90
C ARG A 338 0.39 -5.80 8.30
N LEU A 339 0.57 -6.05 9.60
CA LEU A 339 0.96 -7.38 10.10
C LEU A 339 -0.24 -8.35 10.15
N ILE A 340 -1.40 -7.91 10.65
CA ILE A 340 -2.56 -8.79 10.84
C ILE A 340 -3.35 -8.92 9.55
N LEU A 341 -3.73 -7.78 8.95
CA LEU A 341 -4.58 -7.71 7.77
C LEU A 341 -3.80 -7.83 6.45
N GLY A 342 -2.47 -7.66 6.47
CA GLY A 342 -1.57 -7.91 5.35
C GLY A 342 -0.96 -9.30 5.44
N ASP A 343 0.10 -9.45 6.23
CA ASP A 343 0.88 -10.70 6.31
C ASP A 343 0.10 -11.88 6.92
N GLY A 344 -0.69 -11.64 7.97
CA GLY A 344 -1.55 -12.66 8.57
C GLY A 344 -2.61 -13.19 7.60
N VAL A 345 -3.26 -12.27 6.85
CA VAL A 345 -4.20 -12.65 5.79
C VAL A 345 -3.48 -13.37 4.63
N TRP A 346 -2.28 -12.94 4.25
CA TRP A 346 -1.47 -13.64 3.26
C TRP A 346 -1.18 -15.09 3.68
N LEU A 347 -0.79 -15.35 4.93
CA LEU A 347 -0.56 -16.71 5.42
C LEU A 347 -1.82 -17.58 5.35
N ILE A 348 -2.98 -17.03 5.70
CA ILE A 348 -4.27 -17.72 5.58
C ILE A 348 -4.59 -18.05 4.11
N ILE A 349 -4.35 -17.09 3.20
CA ILE A 349 -4.54 -17.26 1.75
C ILE A 349 -3.57 -18.31 1.21
N LEU A 350 -2.30 -18.25 1.59
CA LEU A 350 -1.26 -19.15 1.14
C LEU A 350 -1.55 -20.59 1.56
N ILE A 351 -1.78 -20.81 2.86
CA ILE A 351 -2.02 -22.16 3.40
C ILE A 351 -3.37 -22.70 2.89
N GLY A 352 -4.45 -21.94 3.09
CA GLY A 352 -5.80 -22.38 2.74
C GLY A 352 -6.01 -22.51 1.23
N GLY A 353 -5.41 -21.61 0.45
CA GLY A 353 -5.56 -21.55 -1.00
C GLY A 353 -4.75 -22.63 -1.69
N SER A 354 -3.49 -22.84 -1.28
CA SER A 354 -2.68 -23.94 -1.80
C SER A 354 -3.23 -25.31 -1.39
N PHE A 355 -3.70 -25.47 -0.15
CA PHE A 355 -4.41 -26.66 0.30
C PHE A 355 -5.67 -26.91 -0.55
N GLY A 356 -6.55 -25.92 -0.68
CA GLY A 356 -7.81 -26.05 -1.42
C GLY A 356 -7.61 -26.33 -2.90
N LEU A 357 -6.64 -25.66 -3.55
CA LEU A 357 -6.29 -25.88 -4.95
C LEU A 357 -5.73 -27.29 -5.15
N PHE A 358 -4.73 -27.67 -4.36
CA PHE A 358 -4.05 -28.95 -4.51
C PHE A 358 -4.96 -30.14 -4.14
N GLN A 359 -5.81 -30.01 -3.12
CA GLN A 359 -6.84 -31.00 -2.81
C GLN A 359 -7.78 -31.24 -4.00
N ARG A 360 -8.24 -30.18 -4.68
CA ARG A 360 -9.15 -30.30 -5.83
C ARG A 360 -8.46 -30.84 -7.07
N TRP A 361 -7.21 -30.45 -7.28
CA TRP A 361 -6.39 -31.00 -8.34
C TRP A 361 -6.17 -32.50 -8.14
N HIS A 362 -5.77 -32.91 -6.94
CA HIS A 362 -5.48 -34.29 -6.60
C HIS A 362 -6.72 -35.18 -6.62
N THR A 363 -7.86 -34.70 -6.08
CA THR A 363 -9.15 -35.42 -6.17
C THR A 363 -9.54 -35.67 -7.63
N ALA A 364 -9.40 -34.66 -8.50
CA ALA A 364 -9.69 -34.81 -9.93
C ALA A 364 -8.75 -35.81 -10.62
N ALA A 365 -7.49 -35.87 -10.20
CA ALA A 365 -6.52 -36.84 -10.70
C ALA A 365 -6.82 -38.27 -10.22
N GLN A 366 -7.26 -38.47 -8.97
CA GLN A 366 -7.51 -39.80 -8.41
C GLN A 366 -8.80 -40.48 -8.86
N THR A 367 -9.83 -39.72 -9.23
CA THR A 367 -11.08 -40.27 -9.80
C THR A 367 -10.90 -40.88 -11.20
N THR A 368 -9.64 -41.12 -11.61
CA THR A 368 -9.22 -41.49 -12.96
C THR A 368 -8.75 -42.96 -13.00
N PRO A 369 -9.59 -43.95 -13.36
CA PRO A 369 -9.09 -45.24 -13.83
C PRO A 369 -8.21 -45.07 -15.10
N GLN A 370 -7.23 -45.97 -15.26
CA GLN A 370 -6.08 -46.00 -16.19
C GLN A 370 -6.35 -45.89 -17.72
N ARG A 371 -7.37 -45.15 -18.16
CA ARG A 371 -7.72 -44.93 -19.58
C ARG A 371 -7.48 -43.46 -19.99
N PRO A 372 -7.02 -43.19 -21.22
CA PRO A 372 -6.73 -41.82 -21.70
C PRO A 372 -7.96 -40.90 -21.71
N ALA A 373 -9.16 -41.44 -21.95
CA ALA A 373 -10.42 -40.70 -21.88
C ALA A 373 -10.70 -40.11 -20.48
N THR A 374 -10.12 -40.71 -19.43
CA THR A 374 -10.33 -40.29 -18.05
C THR A 374 -9.37 -39.16 -17.64
N PHE A 375 -8.14 -39.14 -18.19
CA PHE A 375 -7.21 -38.03 -18.01
C PHE A 375 -7.76 -36.73 -18.60
N LEU A 376 -8.32 -36.79 -19.82
CA LEU A 376 -9.00 -35.64 -20.44
C LEU A 376 -10.17 -35.12 -19.58
N ARG A 377 -10.90 -36.01 -18.91
CA ARG A 377 -11.95 -35.62 -17.95
C ARG A 377 -11.39 -34.84 -16.76
N ALA A 378 -10.24 -35.25 -16.20
CA ALA A 378 -9.59 -34.53 -15.12
C ALA A 378 -9.23 -33.09 -15.54
N LEU A 379 -8.72 -32.91 -16.76
CA LEU A 379 -8.37 -31.59 -17.33
C LEU A 379 -9.56 -30.63 -17.48
N THR A 380 -10.80 -31.13 -17.51
CA THR A 380 -12.00 -30.26 -17.52
C THR A 380 -12.27 -29.58 -16.17
N SER A 381 -11.60 -30.02 -15.10
CA SER A 381 -11.69 -29.38 -13.79
C SER A 381 -11.13 -27.95 -13.85
N PRO A 382 -11.82 -26.95 -13.27
CA PRO A 382 -11.28 -25.60 -13.13
C PRO A 382 -9.92 -25.53 -12.43
N ALA A 383 -9.59 -26.52 -11.58
CA ALA A 383 -8.31 -26.57 -10.87
C ALA A 383 -7.10 -26.65 -11.81
N TRP A 384 -7.25 -27.23 -13.01
CA TRP A 384 -6.15 -27.27 -13.99
C TRP A 384 -5.92 -25.93 -14.66
N LEU A 385 -6.98 -25.21 -15.04
CA LEU A 385 -6.86 -23.86 -15.61
C LEU A 385 -6.23 -22.90 -14.59
N LEU A 386 -6.79 -22.86 -13.38
CA LEU A 386 -6.34 -21.94 -12.33
C LEU A 386 -4.98 -22.37 -11.74
N GLY A 387 -4.71 -23.67 -11.68
CA GLY A 387 -3.41 -24.22 -11.28
C GLY A 387 -2.32 -23.94 -12.30
N ALA A 388 -2.61 -24.05 -13.61
CA ALA A 388 -1.68 -23.67 -14.67
C ALA A 388 -1.36 -22.17 -14.63
N TRP A 389 -2.37 -21.32 -14.39
CA TRP A 389 -2.15 -19.89 -14.14
C TRP A 389 -1.25 -19.65 -12.92
N ALA A 390 -1.54 -20.33 -11.79
CA ALA A 390 -0.74 -20.17 -10.58
C ALA A 390 0.72 -20.61 -10.78
N ALA A 391 0.93 -21.73 -11.46
CA ALA A 391 2.26 -22.21 -11.82
C ALA A 391 2.97 -21.21 -12.76
N TYR A 392 2.27 -20.70 -13.77
CA TYR A 392 2.83 -19.70 -14.69
C TYR A 392 3.30 -18.43 -13.97
N VAL A 393 2.47 -17.87 -13.08
CA VAL A 393 2.84 -16.68 -12.28
C VAL A 393 4.03 -16.97 -11.37
N LEU A 394 4.08 -18.14 -10.74
CA LEU A 394 5.24 -18.55 -9.95
C LEU A 394 6.49 -18.63 -10.83
N PHE A 395 6.48 -19.45 -11.88
CA PHE A 395 7.66 -19.68 -12.72
C PHE A 395 8.17 -18.42 -13.40
N THR A 396 7.28 -17.58 -13.94
CA THR A 396 7.71 -16.32 -14.58
C THR A 396 8.37 -15.37 -13.59
N THR A 397 7.80 -15.21 -12.39
CA THR A 397 8.42 -14.38 -11.35
C THR A 397 9.79 -14.93 -10.93
N LEU A 398 10.01 -16.25 -10.94
CA LEU A 398 11.33 -16.85 -10.64
C LEU A 398 12.36 -16.63 -11.77
N ILE A 399 11.92 -16.64 -13.03
CA ILE A 399 12.77 -16.37 -14.20
C ILE A 399 13.26 -14.92 -14.20
N PHE A 400 12.38 -13.99 -13.81
CA PHE A 400 12.69 -12.57 -13.57
C PHE A 400 13.00 -12.32 -12.10
N HIS A 401 13.00 -11.08 -11.62
CA HIS A 401 13.14 -10.79 -10.19
C HIS A 401 11.79 -10.84 -9.47
N VAL A 402 11.82 -11.14 -8.17
CA VAL A 402 10.66 -11.07 -7.29
C VAL A 402 10.58 -9.70 -6.64
N GLU A 403 9.50 -9.01 -6.96
CA GLU A 403 8.89 -8.03 -6.05
C GLU A 403 7.63 -8.66 -5.47
N LEU A 404 7.35 -8.46 -4.19
CA LEU A 404 6.24 -9.15 -3.52
C LEU A 404 4.87 -8.82 -4.13
N ARG A 405 4.73 -7.65 -4.78
CA ARG A 405 3.55 -7.30 -5.58
C ARG A 405 3.35 -8.19 -6.82
N TYR A 406 4.39 -8.83 -7.36
CA TYR A 406 4.28 -9.72 -8.52
C TYR A 406 3.59 -11.06 -8.23
N ARG A 407 3.37 -11.40 -6.96
CA ARG A 407 2.55 -12.57 -6.58
C ARG A 407 1.05 -12.25 -6.53
N LEU A 408 0.65 -10.98 -6.57
CA LEU A 408 -0.76 -10.58 -6.53
C LEU A 408 -1.63 -11.23 -7.61
N PRO A 409 -1.16 -11.49 -8.84
CA PRO A 409 -1.92 -12.26 -9.83
C PRO A 409 -2.35 -13.67 -9.37
N LEU A 410 -1.76 -14.22 -8.29
CA LEU A 410 -2.23 -15.45 -7.64
C LEU A 410 -3.47 -15.26 -6.78
N TYR A 411 -3.73 -14.05 -6.28
CA TYR A 411 -4.73 -13.77 -5.25
C TYR A 411 -6.12 -14.24 -5.67
N PRO A 412 -6.64 -13.96 -6.89
CA PRO A 412 -7.97 -14.40 -7.27
C PRO A 412 -8.16 -15.92 -7.19
N VAL A 413 -7.10 -16.69 -7.49
CA VAL A 413 -7.11 -18.15 -7.40
C VAL A 413 -7.03 -18.60 -5.95
N LEU A 414 -6.02 -18.13 -5.21
CA LEU A 414 -5.79 -18.60 -3.84
C LEU A 414 -6.93 -18.19 -2.91
N LEU A 415 -7.44 -16.96 -2.98
CA LEU A 415 -8.61 -16.50 -2.21
C LEU A 415 -9.83 -17.39 -2.45
N ALA A 416 -10.10 -17.76 -3.70
CA ALA A 416 -11.24 -18.61 -4.04
C ALA A 416 -11.10 -20.00 -3.42
N TYR A 417 -9.92 -20.61 -3.51
CA TYR A 417 -9.68 -21.92 -2.90
C TYR A 417 -9.62 -21.87 -1.37
N THR A 418 -9.13 -20.78 -0.75
CA THR A 418 -9.20 -20.56 0.70
C THR A 418 -10.65 -20.48 1.16
N GLY A 419 -11.49 -19.71 0.46
CA GLY A 419 -12.92 -19.62 0.75
C GLY A 419 -13.62 -20.97 0.67
N MET A 420 -13.30 -21.78 -0.36
CA MET A 420 -13.81 -23.15 -0.48
C MET A 420 -13.34 -24.07 0.65
N ALA A 421 -12.05 -24.02 1.02
CA ALA A 421 -11.52 -24.84 2.12
C ALA A 421 -12.18 -24.47 3.46
N GLY A 422 -12.30 -23.18 3.76
CA GLY A 422 -12.98 -22.70 4.97
C GLY A 422 -14.48 -23.05 4.98
N ALA A 423 -15.17 -22.95 3.84
CA ALA A 423 -16.57 -23.32 3.75
C ALA A 423 -16.79 -24.83 3.95
N ALA A 424 -15.86 -25.67 3.47
CA ALA A 424 -15.90 -27.10 3.69
C ALA A 424 -15.76 -27.46 5.18
N TRP A 425 -14.94 -26.69 5.92
CA TRP A 425 -14.86 -26.78 7.38
C TRP A 425 -16.17 -26.36 8.06
N LEU A 426 -16.70 -25.17 7.76
CA LEU A 426 -17.92 -24.64 8.39
C LEU A 426 -19.20 -25.45 8.10
N THR A 427 -19.22 -26.21 7.00
CA THR A 427 -20.35 -27.05 6.62
C THR A 427 -20.19 -28.51 7.05
N GLY A 428 -19.06 -28.87 7.66
CA GLY A 428 -18.75 -30.26 7.99
C GLY A 428 -18.39 -31.14 6.78
N LEU A 429 -18.42 -30.60 5.55
CA LEU A 429 -18.05 -31.32 4.33
C LEU A 429 -16.61 -31.86 4.39
N TYR A 430 -15.72 -31.22 5.15
CA TYR A 430 -14.36 -31.71 5.36
C TYR A 430 -14.29 -33.15 5.89
N LYS A 431 -15.33 -33.63 6.62
CA LYS A 431 -15.42 -35.00 7.12
C LYS A 431 -15.66 -36.04 6.01
N THR A 432 -16.28 -35.60 4.92
CA THR A 432 -16.60 -36.45 3.76
C THR A 432 -15.49 -36.46 2.71
N ILE A 433 -14.53 -35.54 2.81
CA ILE A 433 -13.39 -35.47 1.91
C ILE A 433 -12.33 -36.46 2.41
N PRO A 434 -11.80 -37.36 1.55
CA PRO A 434 -10.76 -38.30 1.95
C PRO A 434 -9.56 -37.57 2.55
N ARG A 435 -9.11 -38.01 3.74
CA ARG A 435 -7.90 -37.50 4.36
C ARG A 435 -6.69 -38.02 3.60
N GLN A 436 -6.17 -37.19 2.71
CA GLN A 436 -5.01 -37.51 1.91
C GLN A 436 -3.84 -36.67 2.42
N PRO A 437 -2.87 -37.25 3.14
CA PRO A 437 -1.77 -36.49 3.75
C PRO A 437 -0.95 -35.74 2.69
N GLN A 438 -0.92 -36.26 1.45
CA GLN A 438 -0.30 -35.60 0.30
C GLN A 438 -0.85 -34.18 0.07
N THR A 439 -2.12 -33.91 0.42
CA THR A 439 -2.72 -32.59 0.23
C THR A 439 -2.10 -31.49 1.09
N LEU A 440 -1.35 -31.86 2.14
CA LEU A 440 -0.62 -30.95 3.00
C LEU A 440 0.80 -30.64 2.49
N LEU A 441 1.31 -31.35 1.47
CA LEU A 441 2.69 -31.17 1.01
C LEU A 441 2.95 -29.75 0.50
N ILE A 442 2.08 -29.22 -0.35
CA ILE A 442 2.24 -27.87 -0.92
C ILE A 442 2.15 -26.77 0.15
N PRO A 443 1.12 -26.72 1.03
CA PRO A 443 1.09 -25.69 2.09
C PRO A 443 2.26 -25.82 3.07
N LEU A 444 2.67 -27.05 3.43
CA LEU A 444 3.84 -27.25 4.28
C LEU A 444 5.13 -26.78 3.60
N LEU A 445 5.33 -27.09 2.31
CA LEU A 445 6.48 -26.63 1.55
C LEU A 445 6.52 -25.10 1.45
N ALA A 446 5.38 -24.47 1.16
CA ALA A 446 5.28 -23.01 1.12
C ALA A 446 5.62 -22.38 2.48
N MET A 447 5.17 -22.99 3.58
CA MET A 447 5.51 -22.55 4.94
C MET A 447 7.00 -22.75 5.24
N LEU A 448 7.58 -23.89 4.87
CA LEU A 448 9.01 -24.15 5.04
C LEU A 448 9.85 -23.15 4.26
N ILE A 449 9.47 -22.78 3.04
CA ILE A 449 10.17 -21.75 2.25
C ILE A 449 10.01 -20.37 2.91
N THR A 450 8.82 -20.04 3.41
CA THR A 450 8.58 -18.78 4.17
C THR A 450 9.52 -18.68 5.37
N LEU A 451 9.67 -19.77 6.13
CA LEU A 451 10.53 -19.84 7.31
C LEU A 451 12.03 -19.97 6.96
N TRP A 452 12.36 -20.50 5.79
CA TRP A 452 13.72 -20.54 5.26
C TRP A 452 14.22 -19.14 4.88
N HIS A 453 13.33 -18.27 4.41
CA HIS A 453 13.66 -16.87 4.15
C HIS A 453 13.96 -16.09 5.43
N ALA A 454 13.09 -16.19 6.45
CA ALA A 454 13.32 -15.58 7.76
C ALA A 454 12.60 -16.32 8.89
N PRO A 455 13.18 -16.34 10.12
CA PRO A 455 12.55 -16.95 11.29
C PRO A 455 11.47 -16.02 11.89
N TYR A 456 10.42 -15.72 11.12
CA TYR A 456 9.38 -14.76 11.50
C TYR A 456 8.79 -14.95 12.90
N PRO A 457 8.51 -16.18 13.40
CA PRO A 457 8.00 -16.36 14.76
C PRO A 457 8.99 -15.88 15.83
N LEU A 458 10.29 -16.14 15.65
CA LEU A 458 11.33 -15.68 16.57
C LEU A 458 11.45 -14.15 16.54
N LEU A 459 11.44 -13.57 15.33
CA LEU A 459 11.47 -12.12 15.14
C LEU A 459 10.25 -11.43 15.78
N ALA A 460 9.06 -12.00 15.61
CA ALA A 460 7.83 -11.51 16.21
C ALA A 460 7.90 -11.56 17.74
N TRP A 461 8.46 -12.62 18.33
CA TRP A 461 8.64 -12.74 19.77
C TRP A 461 9.64 -11.72 20.32
N GLN A 462 10.80 -11.57 19.67
CA GLN A 462 11.80 -10.56 20.03
C GLN A 462 11.22 -9.14 19.98
N LEU A 463 10.50 -8.83 18.89
CA LEU A 463 9.87 -7.53 18.70
C LEU A 463 8.78 -7.27 19.75
N ALA A 464 7.92 -8.26 20.04
CA ALA A 464 6.88 -8.14 21.07
C ALA A 464 7.49 -7.91 22.46
N GLY A 465 8.56 -8.64 22.81
CA GLY A 465 9.29 -8.46 24.07
C GLY A 465 9.88 -7.05 24.18
N LYS A 466 10.58 -6.59 23.13
CA LYS A 466 11.14 -5.23 23.03
C LYS A 466 10.04 -4.17 23.24
N HIS A 467 8.93 -4.25 22.50
CA HIS A 467 7.87 -3.25 22.58
C HIS A 467 7.11 -3.27 23.91
N LEU A 468 6.97 -4.43 24.56
CA LEU A 468 6.43 -4.52 25.91
C LEU A 468 7.34 -3.80 26.92
N ALA A 469 8.66 -3.97 26.79
CA ALA A 469 9.63 -3.27 27.62
C ALA A 469 9.61 -1.74 27.37
N LEU A 470 9.55 -1.30 26.11
CA LEU A 470 9.38 0.11 25.76
C LEU A 470 8.08 0.70 26.30
N TRP A 471 6.98 -0.04 26.22
CA TRP A 471 5.70 0.39 26.78
C TRP A 471 5.77 0.57 28.31
N ARG A 472 6.43 -0.34 29.03
CA ARG A 472 6.69 -0.18 30.47
C ARG A 472 7.56 1.03 30.76
N ALA A 473 8.58 1.28 29.93
CA ALA A 473 9.44 2.46 30.07
C ALA A 473 8.62 3.74 29.90
N GLU A 474 7.77 3.83 28.87
CA GLU A 474 6.88 4.98 28.66
C GLU A 474 5.90 5.21 29.82
N GLN A 475 5.33 4.14 30.39
CA GLN A 475 4.47 4.26 31.57
C GLN A 475 5.22 4.80 32.79
N ALA A 476 6.43 4.29 33.04
CA ALA A 476 7.26 4.76 34.14
C ALA A 476 7.70 6.23 33.96
N LEU A 477 8.06 6.63 32.73
CA LEU A 477 8.35 8.03 32.40
C LEU A 477 7.14 8.93 32.64
N ALA A 478 5.93 8.50 32.24
CA ALA A 478 4.70 9.25 32.49
C ALA A 478 4.36 9.35 33.99
N ALA A 479 4.78 8.37 34.80
CA ALA A 479 4.62 8.37 36.25
C ALA A 479 5.73 9.12 36.99
N GLY A 480 6.75 9.64 36.30
CA GLY A 480 7.90 10.29 36.93
C GLY A 480 8.84 9.33 37.66
N ASP A 481 8.88 8.06 37.29
CA ASP A 481 9.74 7.03 37.89
C ASP A 481 10.93 6.70 36.95
N PRO A 482 12.07 7.43 37.07
CA PRO A 482 13.23 7.22 36.21
C PRO A 482 13.91 5.86 36.43
N ALA A 483 13.81 5.26 37.62
CA ALA A 483 14.48 3.99 37.93
C ALA A 483 13.80 2.81 37.20
N THR A 484 12.47 2.75 37.25
CA THR A 484 11.71 1.75 36.50
C THR A 484 11.82 1.99 35.00
N ALA A 485 11.79 3.25 34.55
CA ALA A 485 11.98 3.60 33.14
C ALA A 485 13.33 3.11 32.61
N THR A 486 14.40 3.36 33.36
CA THR A 486 15.77 2.92 33.01
C THR A 486 15.87 1.41 32.93
N THR A 487 15.32 0.69 33.92
CA THR A 487 15.33 -0.78 33.95
C THR A 487 14.59 -1.36 32.74
N ALA A 488 13.41 -0.83 32.43
CA ALA A 488 12.61 -1.27 31.30
C ALA A 488 13.30 -0.94 29.95
N ALA A 489 13.96 0.21 29.84
CA ALA A 489 14.72 0.57 28.65
C ALA A 489 15.95 -0.33 28.43
N TYR A 490 16.67 -0.71 29.49
CA TYR A 490 17.75 -1.71 29.39
C TYR A 490 17.23 -3.10 28.99
N GLN A 491 16.05 -3.51 29.46
CA GLN A 491 15.41 -4.75 29.00
C GLN A 491 15.09 -4.69 27.50
N ALA A 492 14.66 -3.53 26.99
CA ALA A 492 14.45 -3.33 25.55
C ALA A 492 15.78 -3.41 24.77
N LEU A 493 16.87 -2.84 25.30
CA LEU A 493 18.21 -2.94 24.70
C LEU A 493 18.77 -4.36 24.71
N ALA A 494 18.46 -5.16 25.75
CA ALA A 494 18.85 -6.56 25.79
C ALA A 494 18.16 -7.40 24.69
N GLY A 495 16.98 -6.99 24.24
CA GLY A 495 16.26 -7.63 23.14
C GLY A 495 16.61 -7.07 21.75
N ASP A 496 17.08 -5.82 21.67
CA ASP A 496 17.51 -5.13 20.46
C ASP A 496 18.51 -4.03 20.84
N ASP A 497 19.79 -4.34 20.68
CA ASP A 497 20.90 -3.45 21.02
C ASP A 497 20.95 -2.20 20.13
N GLN A 498 20.30 -2.22 18.96
CA GLN A 498 20.18 -1.10 18.04
C GLN A 498 18.91 -0.27 18.29
N SER A 499 18.17 -0.53 19.37
CA SER A 499 16.93 0.18 19.67
C SER A 499 17.16 1.66 19.99
N VAL A 500 16.81 2.53 19.03
CA VAL A 500 16.79 3.99 19.21
C VAL A 500 15.78 4.43 20.26
N LEU A 501 14.57 3.84 20.23
CA LEU A 501 13.51 4.19 21.18
C LEU A 501 13.88 3.86 22.63
N ALA A 502 14.66 2.81 22.86
CA ALA A 502 15.14 2.48 24.19
C ALA A 502 16.16 3.52 24.70
N ARG A 503 17.04 4.00 23.83
CA ARG A 503 17.99 5.09 24.15
C ARG A 503 17.29 6.41 24.38
N VAL A 504 16.25 6.72 23.60
CA VAL A 504 15.37 7.87 23.84
C VAL A 504 14.70 7.77 25.21
N ALA A 505 14.23 6.58 25.61
CA ALA A 505 13.65 6.37 26.94
C ALA A 505 14.70 6.54 28.06
N LEU A 506 15.94 6.05 27.87
CA LEU A 506 17.06 6.27 28.79
C LEU A 506 17.41 7.75 28.93
N ALA A 507 17.47 8.48 27.81
CA ALA A 507 17.72 9.92 27.82
C ALA A 507 16.63 10.67 28.61
N ARG A 508 15.35 10.31 28.40
CA ARG A 508 14.24 10.89 29.15
C ARG A 508 14.28 10.55 30.65
N ALA A 509 14.68 9.34 31.02
CA ALA A 509 14.84 8.95 32.41
C ALA A 509 15.99 9.74 33.09
N ALA A 510 17.09 9.98 32.36
CA ALA A 510 18.19 10.82 32.82
C ALA A 510 17.74 12.29 33.02
N LEU A 511 16.96 12.85 32.09
CA LEU A 511 16.38 14.19 32.23
C LEU A 511 15.45 14.31 33.45
N LEU A 512 14.66 13.29 33.76
CA LEU A 512 13.85 13.25 34.99
C LEU A 512 14.69 13.22 36.27
N SER A 513 15.94 12.76 36.17
CA SER A 513 16.92 12.73 37.27
C SER A 513 17.85 13.95 37.25
N ASP A 514 17.57 14.95 36.41
CA ASP A 514 18.36 16.16 36.17
C ASP A 514 19.81 15.89 35.70
N ASP A 515 20.04 14.72 35.07
CA ASP A 515 21.33 14.34 34.47
C ASP A 515 21.32 14.60 32.95
N GLU A 516 21.51 15.87 32.57
CA GLU A 516 21.51 16.29 31.18
C GLU A 516 22.69 15.74 30.37
N GLU A 517 23.84 15.52 30.99
CA GLU A 517 25.03 14.98 30.33
C GLU A 517 24.79 13.53 29.90
N ALA A 518 24.26 12.70 30.80
CA ALA A 518 23.87 11.33 30.44
C ALA A 518 22.79 11.32 29.36
N ALA A 519 21.82 12.24 29.43
CA ALA A 519 20.78 12.37 28.41
C ALA A 519 21.36 12.65 27.02
N LEU A 520 22.23 13.65 26.89
CA LEU A 520 22.88 13.99 25.61
C LEU A 520 23.70 12.82 25.05
N ARG A 521 24.41 12.10 25.92
CA ARG A 521 25.20 10.92 25.53
C ARG A 521 24.33 9.82 24.90
N TRP A 522 23.17 9.51 25.52
CA TRP A 522 22.24 8.53 24.98
C TRP A 522 21.61 8.98 23.66
N LEU A 523 21.31 10.27 23.53
CA LEU A 523 20.79 10.86 22.29
C LEU A 523 21.84 10.80 21.17
N GLU A 524 23.10 11.08 21.46
CA GLU A 524 24.20 10.98 20.48
C GLU A 524 24.41 9.53 20.02
N GLU A 525 24.36 8.56 20.93
CA GLU A 525 24.43 7.14 20.58
C GLU A 525 23.24 6.72 19.70
N ALA A 526 22.03 7.18 20.03
CA ALA A 526 20.83 6.94 19.23
C ALA A 526 20.96 7.52 17.80
N ILE A 527 21.47 8.75 17.69
CA ILE A 527 21.72 9.43 16.40
C ILE A 527 22.76 8.67 15.59
N THR A 528 23.81 8.18 16.24
CA THR A 528 24.88 7.41 15.57
C THR A 528 24.33 6.11 14.96
N ILE A 529 23.40 5.44 15.65
CA ILE A 529 22.78 4.18 15.18
C ILE A 529 21.84 4.42 14.02
N LEU A 530 20.95 5.42 14.14
CA LEU A 530 19.98 5.75 13.10
C LEU A 530 19.86 7.27 12.94
N PRO A 531 20.73 7.88 12.11
CA PRO A 531 20.74 9.33 11.92
C PRO A 531 19.42 9.88 11.38
N ALA A 532 18.58 9.06 10.75
CA ALA A 532 17.30 9.50 10.20
C ALA A 532 16.16 9.53 11.24
N HIS A 533 16.38 9.08 12.49
CA HIS A 533 15.31 8.98 13.49
C HIS A 533 15.02 10.35 14.14
N PRO A 534 13.78 10.89 14.10
CA PRO A 534 13.51 12.27 14.52
C PRO A 534 13.59 12.50 16.04
N TYR A 535 13.09 11.57 16.86
CA TYR A 535 12.99 11.76 18.31
C TYR A 535 14.30 12.12 19.04
N PRO A 536 15.44 11.46 18.79
CA PRO A 536 16.68 11.85 19.47
C PRO A 536 17.14 13.26 19.08
N HIS A 537 16.97 13.67 17.82
CA HIS A 537 17.27 15.04 17.38
C HIS A 537 16.35 16.08 18.02
N LEU A 538 15.04 15.80 18.13
CA LEU A 538 14.09 16.68 18.78
C LEU A 538 14.42 16.90 20.27
N LEU A 539 14.70 15.83 21.00
CA LEU A 539 15.08 15.93 22.41
C LEU A 539 16.45 16.59 22.57
N ARG A 540 17.42 16.28 21.72
CA ARG A 540 18.74 16.92 21.76
C ARG A 540 18.64 18.42 21.50
N GLY A 541 17.86 18.82 20.49
CA GLY A 541 17.58 20.22 20.20
C GLY A 541 16.91 20.94 21.37
N ASP A 542 15.98 20.28 22.06
CA ASP A 542 15.35 20.82 23.26
C ASP A 542 16.32 20.96 24.45
N VAL A 543 17.17 19.96 24.70
CA VAL A 543 18.19 20.05 25.78
C VAL A 543 19.23 21.14 25.48
N LEU A 544 19.69 21.26 24.23
CA LEU A 544 20.59 22.35 23.81
C LEU A 544 19.93 23.73 24.00
N ARG A 545 18.63 23.82 23.71
CA ARG A 545 17.85 25.03 23.94
C ARG A 545 17.77 25.37 25.44
N ARG A 546 17.56 24.38 26.32
CA ARG A 546 17.58 24.57 27.79
C ARG A 546 18.94 25.08 28.29
N ARG A 547 20.05 24.66 27.66
CA ARG A 547 21.42 25.11 27.95
C ARG A 547 21.76 26.51 27.41
N GLY A 548 20.89 27.11 26.61
CA GLY A 548 21.13 28.41 25.97
C GLY A 548 21.95 28.33 24.67
N GLU A 549 22.23 27.13 24.15
CA GLU A 549 22.97 26.92 22.89
C GLU A 549 22.03 27.05 21.66
N LEU A 550 21.44 28.24 21.49
CA LEU A 550 20.32 28.45 20.55
C LEU A 550 20.67 28.15 19.08
N GLU A 551 21.89 28.46 18.62
CA GLU A 551 22.31 28.16 17.24
C GLU A 551 22.53 26.67 16.99
N ALA A 552 22.98 25.93 18.01
CA ALA A 552 23.10 24.47 17.92
C ALA A 552 21.70 23.83 17.90
N ALA A 553 20.82 24.28 18.80
CA ALA A 553 19.43 23.82 18.85
C ALA A 553 18.67 24.11 17.54
N ARG A 554 18.85 25.30 16.94
CA ARG A 554 18.19 25.67 15.69
C ARG A 554 18.59 24.75 14.54
N ARG A 555 19.90 24.48 14.38
CA ARG A 555 20.43 23.56 13.36
C ARG A 555 19.89 22.14 13.54
N GLU A 556 19.91 21.65 14.77
CA GLU A 556 19.40 20.32 15.09
C GLU A 556 17.91 20.16 14.75
N LEU A 557 17.10 21.16 15.10
CA LEU A 557 15.66 21.14 14.86
C LEU A 557 15.27 21.44 13.41
N SER A 558 16.07 22.23 12.67
CA SER A 558 15.78 22.57 11.26
C SER A 558 15.92 21.37 10.34
N ASP A 559 16.98 20.57 10.53
CA ASP A 559 17.36 19.52 9.58
C ASP A 559 16.35 18.35 9.58
N PHE A 560 15.63 18.15 10.69
CA PHE A 560 14.65 17.07 10.84
C PHE A 560 13.20 17.50 10.63
N ALA A 561 12.88 18.78 10.83
CA ALA A 561 11.52 19.29 10.72
C ALA A 561 10.93 19.19 9.30
N SER A 562 11.77 19.08 8.26
CA SER A 562 11.33 19.02 6.86
C SER A 562 11.20 17.60 6.29
N GLY A 563 11.59 16.56 7.05
CA GLY A 563 11.70 15.18 6.54
C GLY A 563 10.69 14.17 7.07
N SER A 564 9.95 14.51 8.14
CA SER A 564 9.09 13.56 8.85
C SER A 564 7.60 13.71 8.53
N ARG A 565 6.91 12.57 8.37
CA ARG A 565 5.45 12.48 8.15
C ARG A 565 4.64 12.41 9.44
N GLU A 566 5.29 12.41 10.60
CA GLU A 566 4.66 12.42 11.91
C GLU A 566 4.48 13.86 12.42
N ASP A 567 3.49 14.08 13.29
CA ASP A 567 3.32 15.35 13.99
C ASP A 567 4.38 15.51 15.10
N LEU A 568 5.61 15.79 14.66
CA LEU A 568 6.77 15.99 15.53
C LEU A 568 6.59 17.15 16.50
N ALA A 569 5.80 18.16 16.11
CA ALA A 569 5.52 19.31 16.96
C ALA A 569 4.71 18.89 18.19
N THR A 570 3.64 18.10 17.99
CA THR A 570 2.88 17.51 19.10
C THR A 570 3.71 16.53 19.91
N TRP A 571 4.53 15.69 19.27
CA TRP A 571 5.37 14.73 20.00
C TRP A 571 6.32 15.42 20.99
N LEU A 572 7.01 16.49 20.53
CA LEU A 572 7.92 17.26 21.37
C LEU A 572 7.16 18.12 22.38
N TRP A 573 5.97 18.64 22.05
CA TRP A 573 5.12 19.38 22.99
C TRP A 573 4.83 18.59 24.26
N GLU A 574 4.58 17.29 24.14
CA GLU A 574 4.29 16.41 25.28
C GLU A 574 5.54 16.04 26.11
N ARG A 575 6.74 16.26 25.56
CA ARG A 575 8.01 15.72 26.07
C ARG A 575 9.10 16.78 26.27
N SER A 576 8.77 18.05 26.06
CA SER A 576 9.68 19.18 26.22
C SER A 576 10.10 19.31 27.68
N VAL A 577 11.39 19.50 27.91
CA VAL A 577 11.99 19.81 29.21
C VAL A 577 12.37 21.28 29.34
N THR A 578 12.49 22.00 28.22
CA THR A 578 12.71 23.46 28.26
C THR A 578 11.42 24.18 28.69
N PRO A 579 11.50 25.10 29.67
CA PRO A 579 10.38 25.99 30.00
C PRO A 579 9.93 26.83 28.80
N PRO A 580 8.63 27.11 28.65
CA PRO A 580 8.13 27.89 27.53
C PRO A 580 8.72 29.31 27.50
N PRO A 581 9.00 29.88 26.32
CA PRO A 581 9.50 31.24 26.23
C PRO A 581 8.36 32.26 26.41
N THR A 582 8.70 33.52 26.69
CA THR A 582 7.74 34.64 26.70
C THR A 582 7.48 35.19 25.29
N THR A 583 8.38 34.92 24.35
CA THR A 583 8.32 35.30 22.94
C THR A 583 8.57 34.09 22.06
N LEU A 584 7.81 33.98 20.97
CA LEU A 584 7.87 32.84 20.07
C LEU A 584 7.79 33.32 18.62
N VAL A 585 8.87 33.08 17.86
CA VAL A 585 8.87 33.24 16.41
C VAL A 585 8.39 31.91 15.81
N VAL A 586 7.14 31.89 15.33
CA VAL A 586 6.45 30.65 14.95
C VAL A 586 7.10 29.98 13.73
N GLY A 587 7.66 30.78 12.81
CA GLY A 587 8.38 30.28 11.64
C GLY A 587 9.73 29.61 11.97
N ASP A 588 10.34 29.91 13.12
CA ASP A 588 11.64 29.34 13.52
C ASP A 588 11.49 27.87 13.92
N SER A 589 12.52 27.05 13.69
CA SER A 589 12.58 25.66 14.17
C SER A 589 12.59 25.58 15.70
N LEU A 590 13.09 26.63 16.37
CA LEU A 590 13.03 26.78 17.82
C LEU A 590 11.60 26.83 18.39
N ALA A 591 10.57 27.01 17.55
CA ALA A 591 9.18 26.94 18.00
C ALA A 591 8.69 25.51 18.27
N LEU A 592 9.39 24.48 17.76
CA LEU A 592 9.03 23.08 17.99
C LEU A 592 9.06 22.75 19.50
N GLY A 593 8.05 22.02 19.97
CA GLY A 593 7.81 21.77 21.40
C GLY A 593 6.93 22.81 22.08
N PHE A 594 6.71 23.98 21.45
CA PHE A 594 5.84 25.05 21.95
C PHE A 594 4.68 25.39 21.01
N ILE A 595 4.55 24.66 19.90
CA ILE A 595 3.44 24.77 18.96
C ILE A 595 2.87 23.39 18.62
N ARG A 596 1.58 23.35 18.28
CA ARG A 596 0.93 22.19 17.62
C ARG A 596 -0.28 22.62 16.78
N GLY A 597 -0.73 21.74 15.90
CA GLY A 597 -1.83 22.03 14.96
C GLY A 597 -1.42 22.92 13.78
N MET A 598 -0.13 23.02 13.46
CA MET A 598 0.37 23.83 12.35
C MET A 598 1.05 22.94 11.30
N HIS A 599 1.01 23.36 10.03
CA HIS A 599 1.78 22.72 8.96
C HIS A 599 3.28 22.95 9.17
N GLN A 600 4.09 22.01 8.68
CA GLN A 600 5.53 22.22 8.55
C GLN A 600 5.81 23.34 7.54
N THR A 601 6.91 24.06 7.75
CA THR A 601 7.35 25.15 6.88
C THR A 601 7.98 24.59 5.60
N ASP A 602 7.43 24.94 4.45
CA ASP A 602 8.05 24.64 3.14
C ASP A 602 9.20 25.63 2.83
N PRO A 603 10.12 25.29 1.91
CA PRO A 603 11.15 26.22 1.44
C PRO A 603 10.53 27.54 0.96
N GLY A 604 10.84 28.65 1.66
CA GLY A 604 10.26 29.97 1.41
C GLY A 604 9.22 30.44 2.44
N GLU A 605 8.82 29.60 3.40
CA GLU A 605 7.86 29.91 4.47
C GLU A 605 8.54 30.15 5.84
N GLN A 606 9.74 30.75 5.88
CA GLN A 606 10.53 30.83 7.12
C GLN A 606 10.02 31.87 8.14
N GLU A 607 9.20 32.83 7.72
CA GLU A 607 8.69 33.91 8.60
C GLU A 607 7.33 33.58 9.26
N TRP A 608 6.67 32.49 8.86
CA TRP A 608 5.32 32.14 9.32
C TRP A 608 5.03 30.65 9.18
N ARG A 609 4.06 30.15 9.95
CA ARG A 609 3.45 28.83 9.76
C ARG A 609 1.97 28.92 9.48
N TRP A 610 1.48 28.01 8.65
CA TRP A 610 0.06 27.86 8.40
C TRP A 610 -0.61 27.02 9.48
N THR A 611 -1.74 27.48 10.00
CA THR A 611 -2.60 26.65 10.86
C THR A 611 -3.31 25.56 10.05
N THR A 612 -3.62 24.42 10.68
CA THR A 612 -4.35 23.30 10.03
C THR A 612 -5.88 23.41 10.14
N GLY A 613 -6.38 24.54 10.64
CA GLY A 613 -7.78 24.76 11.04
C GLY A 613 -7.93 24.99 12.55
N TRP A 614 -6.93 24.57 13.31
CA TRP A 614 -6.71 24.94 14.69
C TRP A 614 -5.21 25.12 14.90
N ALA A 615 -4.79 25.72 16.00
CA ALA A 615 -3.40 25.73 16.46
C ALA A 615 -3.35 25.98 17.97
N GLN A 616 -2.29 25.49 18.62
CA GLN A 616 -2.00 25.82 20.01
C GLN A 616 -0.56 26.27 20.17
N LEU A 617 -0.35 27.26 21.05
CA LEU A 617 0.96 27.79 21.40
C LEU A 617 1.12 27.79 22.92
N ARG A 618 2.32 27.44 23.40
CA ARG A 618 2.68 27.43 24.81
C ARG A 618 3.71 28.52 25.08
N LEU A 619 3.41 29.42 26.01
CA LEU A 619 4.30 30.51 26.42
C LEU A 619 4.35 30.60 27.94
N SER A 620 5.37 31.25 28.48
CA SER A 620 5.42 31.60 29.90
C SER A 620 4.83 33.00 30.13
N THR A 621 4.19 33.19 31.28
CA THR A 621 3.52 34.43 31.66
C THR A 621 4.30 35.16 32.75
N PRO A 622 5.04 36.25 32.42
CA PRO A 622 5.67 37.10 33.43
C PRO A 622 4.65 37.65 34.42
N ALA A 623 5.06 37.87 35.67
CA ALA A 623 4.17 38.35 36.74
C ALA A 623 3.45 39.68 36.43
N ASN A 624 4.02 40.50 35.55
CA ASN A 624 3.48 41.81 35.16
C ASN A 624 2.81 41.82 33.79
N ALA A 625 2.61 40.65 33.17
CA ALA A 625 2.04 40.58 31.83
C ALA A 625 0.57 41.04 31.81
N GLN A 626 0.26 41.95 30.90
CA GLN A 626 -1.06 42.55 30.72
C GLN A 626 -1.72 42.15 29.40
N GLN A 627 -0.94 41.77 28.39
CA GLN A 627 -1.48 41.45 27.07
C GLN A 627 -0.65 40.41 26.32
N ILE A 628 -1.30 39.74 25.37
CA ILE A 628 -0.68 38.88 24.37
C ILE A 628 -0.72 39.61 23.04
N ARG A 629 0.40 39.65 22.33
CA ARG A 629 0.49 40.13 20.96
C ARG A 629 0.64 38.96 20.01
N LEU A 630 -0.27 38.86 19.06
CA LEU A 630 -0.25 37.84 18.01
C LEU A 630 -0.12 38.51 16.65
N THR A 631 0.93 38.15 15.91
CA THR A 631 1.12 38.58 14.51
C THR A 631 0.56 37.51 13.57
N VAL A 632 -0.46 37.89 12.81
CA VAL A 632 -1.23 37.00 11.96
C VAL A 632 -1.61 37.68 10.63
N ARG A 633 -1.79 36.89 9.57
CA ARG A 633 -2.43 37.33 8.32
C ARG A 633 -3.24 36.21 7.69
N SER A 634 -4.27 36.55 6.92
CA SER A 634 -5.13 35.60 6.23
C SER A 634 -4.32 34.73 5.25
N GLY A 635 -3.41 35.36 4.48
CA GLY A 635 -2.57 34.67 3.50
C GLY A 635 -3.33 34.14 2.28
N ARG A 636 -4.66 34.33 2.20
CA ARG A 636 -5.48 33.84 1.10
C ARG A 636 -5.12 34.52 -0.23
N PRO A 637 -5.04 33.77 -1.34
CA PRO A 637 -4.70 34.32 -2.65
C PRO A 637 -5.65 35.43 -3.13
N ASP A 638 -6.94 35.35 -2.78
CA ASP A 638 -7.95 36.36 -3.10
C ASP A 638 -7.94 37.60 -2.19
N ARG A 639 -6.99 37.65 -1.23
CA ARG A 639 -6.87 38.70 -0.22
C ARG A 639 -8.12 38.86 0.67
N SER A 640 -8.98 37.85 0.77
CA SER A 640 -10.15 37.90 1.63
C SER A 640 -9.78 37.91 3.11
N ALA A 641 -10.53 38.69 3.90
CA ALA A 641 -10.42 38.69 5.35
C ALA A 641 -11.11 37.46 5.96
N VAL A 642 -10.60 36.97 7.08
CA VAL A 642 -11.12 35.79 7.78
C VAL A 642 -11.29 36.02 9.27
N THR A 643 -12.39 35.54 9.83
CA THR A 643 -12.57 35.54 11.29
C THR A 643 -11.89 34.32 11.89
N ILE A 644 -11.00 34.55 12.85
CA ILE A 644 -10.40 33.51 13.70
C ILE A 644 -10.96 33.64 15.11
N TRP A 645 -10.89 32.55 15.88
CA TRP A 645 -11.26 32.55 17.30
C TRP A 645 -10.03 32.23 18.13
N VAL A 646 -9.72 33.07 19.10
CA VAL A 646 -8.58 32.88 20.01
C VAL A 646 -9.09 32.64 21.43
N THR A 647 -8.64 31.56 22.04
CA THR A 647 -8.93 31.19 23.42
C THR A 647 -7.63 31.22 24.22
N ILE A 648 -7.66 31.92 25.36
CA ILE A 648 -6.53 31.99 26.30
C ILE A 648 -6.83 31.04 27.46
N ALA A 649 -5.94 30.09 27.73
CA ALA A 649 -6.14 29.01 28.70
C ALA A 649 -7.51 28.33 28.50
N ASP A 650 -8.32 28.25 29.56
CA ASP A 650 -9.67 27.67 29.55
C ASP A 650 -10.78 28.75 29.41
N GLY A 651 -10.43 29.93 28.89
CA GLY A 651 -11.36 31.04 28.69
C GLY A 651 -12.39 30.83 27.57
N GLN A 652 -13.22 31.84 27.33
CA GLN A 652 -14.15 31.84 26.19
C GLN A 652 -13.43 32.25 24.89
N PRO A 653 -13.75 31.64 23.73
CA PRO A 653 -13.17 32.03 22.45
C PRO A 653 -13.56 33.45 22.04
N GLN A 654 -12.57 34.28 21.74
CA GLN A 654 -12.75 35.66 21.26
C GLN A 654 -12.55 35.77 19.75
N PRO A 655 -13.49 36.37 18.99
CA PRO A 655 -13.37 36.48 17.54
C PRO A 655 -12.51 37.67 17.10
N PHE A 656 -11.66 37.46 16.09
CA PHE A 656 -10.84 38.50 15.46
C PHE A 656 -10.90 38.39 13.93
N THR A 657 -11.14 39.50 13.23
CA THR A 657 -11.14 39.54 11.76
C THR A 657 -9.75 39.90 11.25
N ILE A 658 -9.12 38.98 10.52
CA ILE A 658 -7.75 39.07 10.02
C ILE A 658 -7.76 39.36 8.51
N GLY A 659 -7.12 40.46 8.11
CA GLY A 659 -6.97 40.87 6.71
C GLY A 659 -5.89 40.11 5.94
N ALA A 660 -5.72 40.47 4.66
CA ALA A 660 -4.70 39.90 3.78
C ALA A 660 -3.26 40.22 4.22
N ASP A 661 -3.06 41.44 4.70
CA ASP A 661 -1.75 41.94 5.11
C ASP A 661 -1.43 41.57 6.56
N ARG A 662 -0.16 41.68 6.94
CA ARG A 662 0.33 41.39 8.30
C ARG A 662 -0.34 42.31 9.32
N GLN A 663 -0.98 41.73 10.32
CA GLN A 663 -1.66 42.45 11.40
C GLN A 663 -1.19 41.93 12.76
N THR A 664 -1.13 42.81 13.76
CA THR A 664 -0.86 42.43 15.16
C THR A 664 -2.11 42.67 15.98
N ILE A 665 -2.67 41.60 16.55
CA ILE A 665 -3.78 41.69 17.49
C ILE A 665 -3.23 41.69 18.92
N ALA A 666 -3.80 42.55 19.77
CA ALA A 666 -3.49 42.62 21.18
C ALA A 666 -4.68 42.07 21.98
N ILE A 667 -4.43 41.08 22.81
CA ILE A 667 -5.47 40.39 23.59
C ILE A 667 -5.17 40.60 25.07
N PRO A 668 -6.07 41.22 25.86
CA PRO A 668 -5.84 41.45 27.27
C PRO A 668 -5.78 40.13 28.04
N LEU A 669 -4.80 39.99 28.93
CA LEU A 669 -4.70 38.86 29.86
C LEU A 669 -5.67 39.06 31.03
N PRO A 670 -6.47 38.05 31.40
CA PRO A 670 -7.31 38.15 32.59
C PRO A 670 -6.46 38.37 33.84
N ALA A 671 -6.80 39.37 34.67
CA ALA A 671 -6.07 39.66 35.91
C ALA A 671 -6.06 38.50 36.93
N THR A 672 -6.95 37.52 36.75
CA THR A 672 -7.03 36.28 37.55
C THR A 672 -6.10 35.17 37.06
N LEU A 673 -5.51 35.31 35.88
CA LEU A 673 -4.63 34.30 35.29
C LEU A 673 -3.23 34.43 35.90
N ARG A 674 -2.88 33.51 36.81
CA ARG A 674 -1.55 33.43 37.46
C ARG A 674 -0.76 32.20 37.06
N ALA A 675 -1.10 31.60 35.93
CA ALA A 675 -0.39 30.41 35.47
C ALA A 675 1.05 30.81 35.08
N GLU A 676 2.04 30.01 35.49
CA GLU A 676 3.43 30.18 35.01
C GLU A 676 3.53 29.82 33.52
N GLU A 677 2.68 28.89 33.08
CA GLU A 677 2.52 28.45 31.70
C GLU A 677 1.14 28.82 31.16
N LEU A 678 1.13 29.40 29.96
CA LEU A 678 -0.06 29.83 29.25
C LEU A 678 -0.17 29.08 27.91
N VAL A 679 -1.35 28.47 27.68
CA VAL A 679 -1.71 27.89 26.39
C VAL A 679 -2.69 28.79 25.65
N ILE A 680 -2.34 29.17 24.44
CA ILE A 680 -3.19 29.93 23.52
C ILE A 680 -3.71 28.97 22.46
N SER A 681 -5.04 28.83 22.35
CA SER A 681 -5.69 28.06 21.30
C SER A 681 -6.28 28.97 20.25
N ILE A 682 -6.12 28.61 18.97
CA ILE A 682 -6.61 29.37 17.83
C ILE A 682 -7.42 28.43 16.95
N THR A 683 -8.64 28.82 16.58
CA THR A 683 -9.47 28.13 15.60
C THR A 683 -9.60 29.00 14.37
N THR A 684 -9.39 28.41 13.18
CA THR A 684 -9.28 29.16 11.93
C THR A 684 -10.07 28.49 10.81
N PRO A 685 -10.81 29.24 9.99
CA PRO A 685 -11.36 28.71 8.75
C PRO A 685 -10.21 28.35 7.81
N THR A 686 -10.42 27.32 6.99
CA THR A 686 -9.39 26.79 6.08
C THR A 686 -9.81 26.88 4.63
N PHE A 687 -8.84 26.86 3.74
CA PHE A 687 -9.01 26.80 2.30
C PHE A 687 -8.02 25.82 1.68
N TRP A 688 -8.25 25.45 0.43
CA TRP A 688 -7.28 24.72 -0.38
C TRP A 688 -6.70 25.68 -1.41
N PRO A 689 -5.37 25.80 -1.58
CA PRO A 689 -4.76 26.64 -2.60
C PRO A 689 -5.38 26.44 -3.99
N ARG A 690 -5.76 25.19 -4.31
CA ARG A 690 -6.42 24.81 -5.57
C ARG A 690 -7.79 25.41 -5.82
N GLN A 691 -8.47 25.91 -4.79
CA GLN A 691 -9.73 26.67 -4.97
C GLN A 691 -9.48 27.99 -5.72
N TYR A 692 -8.26 28.51 -5.67
CA TYR A 692 -7.87 29.76 -6.33
C TYR A 692 -7.02 29.51 -7.57
N ASP A 693 -6.13 28.52 -7.53
CA ASP A 693 -5.32 28.08 -8.67
C ASP A 693 -5.40 26.55 -8.85
N PRO A 694 -6.21 26.04 -9.78
CA PRO A 694 -6.32 24.60 -10.05
C PRO A 694 -5.00 23.91 -10.39
N ALA A 695 -3.97 24.65 -10.83
CA ALA A 695 -2.64 24.12 -11.13
C ALA A 695 -1.73 24.03 -9.89
N SER A 696 -2.13 24.58 -8.75
CA SER A 696 -1.34 24.58 -7.51
C SER A 696 -0.96 23.16 -7.08
N ALA A 697 0.33 22.91 -6.94
CA ALA A 697 0.84 21.64 -6.40
C ALA A 697 0.56 21.47 -4.90
N ASP A 698 0.32 22.57 -4.17
CA ASP A 698 0.06 22.56 -2.73
C ASP A 698 -1.31 21.94 -2.42
N GLY A 699 -1.28 20.75 -1.83
CA GLY A 699 -2.44 20.00 -1.35
C GLY A 699 -2.68 20.14 0.15
N ARG A 700 -2.08 21.13 0.84
CA ARG A 700 -2.36 21.36 2.26
C ARG A 700 -3.70 22.09 2.42
N ARG A 701 -4.42 21.75 3.49
CA ARG A 701 -5.60 22.52 3.93
C ARG A 701 -5.13 23.66 4.83
N LEU A 702 -4.98 24.85 4.27
CA LEU A 702 -4.33 25.99 4.91
C LEU A 702 -5.34 26.86 5.66
N GLY A 703 -5.02 27.24 6.90
CA GLY A 703 -5.77 28.21 7.70
C GLY A 703 -5.26 29.62 7.51
N VAL A 704 -4.70 30.21 8.58
CA VAL A 704 -4.05 31.54 8.56
C VAL A 704 -2.55 31.39 8.79
N GLN A 705 -1.79 32.41 8.42
CA GLN A 705 -0.35 32.48 8.67
C GLN A 705 -0.08 33.16 10.02
N LEU A 706 0.56 32.44 10.93
CA LEU A 706 1.09 32.97 12.19
C LEU A 706 2.60 33.20 12.09
N GLY A 707 3.05 34.40 12.41
CA GLY A 707 4.48 34.74 12.38
C GLY A 707 5.12 34.83 13.77
N PHE A 708 4.47 35.51 14.71
CA PHE A 708 5.09 35.89 15.97
C PHE A 708 4.07 36.00 17.10
N VAL A 709 4.44 35.54 18.30
CA VAL A 709 3.64 35.65 19.52
C VAL A 709 4.50 36.16 20.67
N GLU A 710 3.97 37.08 21.47
CA GLU A 710 4.66 37.66 22.62
C GLU A 710 3.70 37.91 23.77
N VAL A 711 4.13 37.57 24.98
CA VAL A 711 3.44 37.92 26.23
C VAL A 711 4.13 39.17 26.82
N ARG A 712 3.39 40.27 26.97
CA ARG A 712 3.89 41.56 27.49
C ARG A 712 3.20 41.99 28.76
#